data_AF-A0A961ABG3-F1
#
_entry.id   AF-A0A961ABG3-F1
#
_cell.length_a   1.000
_cell.length_b   1.000
_cell.length_c   1.000
_cell.angle_alpha   90.00
_cell.angle_beta   90.00
_cell.angle_gamma   90.00
#
_symmetry.space_group_name_H-M   'P 1'
#
loop_
_entity.id
_entity.type
_entity.pdbx_description
1 polymer ?
#
loop_
_entity_poly.entity_id
_entity_poly.type
_entity_poly.pdbx_seq_one_letter_code
_entity_poly.pdbx_strand_id
1 'polypeptide(L)'
;MRICKPLLALLLLLICATAGNAAGDPYLGVGHEPSSDPPGLLINVVPGSPADRAGLRSGDVITAVDGHQMADAPDGKYDAVLREALVGRELGDSLLFSIHRSIPSVVLHDAAGDAVNDFPLDELRPRIDGLQDGQSLRLEASRIPEELEISVVLGPRPDTLGEPFPANDELPCRVDDLRPGIKQFRDELIARAGIAADCEDLAMRLDRRATPDDGYRFQRTVYLLRDGFKGEPVTRAITGKLTESMVAGISGYSQIQYTSAELMDLYDQDFPQLADNKDGTLDDDLQLLKQTLEDSDALVRRAFAGFSEEELTFLDRQRAELTEAFRQWHYIDSEDSNARRVADNLRLIELAKRIDYASLQQAQLKLSSLAQINFLKRLEQELLASYAGNLADDELLRMETAAGDIVVNGTGRSWQRKDDAVLRIDLGGDDFYTNAAGSATGISHPVGVLIEFGGNDAYESTTQHCQGSGSMGCGLLIDMSGNDQYIGLQWAQGCAFLGCGALVDYSGNDIYRGEELCQAAAIFGSGIIFDISGNDRFEAQQKSQAFGGAHGIGLLLDAEGHDYRYAKGKYPTGYGDAGIFDSWSQGCAQGFRNRASGGIAGIVDLEGEDYNEAGNFSQGGGYYFGYGFFHDVGQQDDHYIGSRYNQGFCAHQAVGVFLEEGGNDWYQTRQSVSQGLAWDECSTVFIDYLGNDRYEGGGGFSQGASAHNAVCLMWDMNGDDVYDYPAGQARAGGNDYHGGTSLSLFIDAGGGNDSYNSKDGANDKVSGWPAHGFFADLPGSLADALLDQAWQQLWQDPPAAE
;
A
#
# COMPACT_ATOMS: atom_id res chain seq x y z
N MET A 1 -13.57 11.51 -36.70
CA MET A 1 -12.32 10.77 -36.42
C MET A 1 -11.21 11.77 -36.12
N ARG A 2 -11.06 12.15 -34.86
CA ARG A 2 -9.91 12.88 -34.33
C ARG A 2 -9.41 12.02 -33.18
N ILE A 3 -8.24 11.43 -33.35
CA ILE A 3 -7.56 10.59 -32.36
C ILE A 3 -6.90 11.58 -31.38
N CYS A 4 -7.39 11.59 -30.13
CA CYS A 4 -6.77 12.34 -29.05
C CYS A 4 -5.44 11.67 -28.70
N LYS A 5 -4.36 12.45 -28.78
CA LYS A 5 -2.97 12.08 -28.51
C LYS A 5 -2.48 12.18 -27.04
N PRO A 6 -3.27 12.41 -25.95
CA PRO A 6 -2.65 12.79 -24.68
C PRO A 6 -2.30 11.63 -23.72
N LEU A 7 -2.41 10.35 -24.08
CA LEU A 7 -2.10 9.27 -23.11
C LEU A 7 -0.65 8.80 -23.10
N LEU A 8 0.12 8.98 -24.18
CA LEU A 8 1.55 8.60 -24.17
C LEU A 8 2.43 9.61 -23.41
N ALA A 9 1.89 10.80 -23.09
CA ALA A 9 2.58 11.85 -22.34
C ALA A 9 2.41 11.71 -20.81
N LEU A 10 1.44 10.92 -20.35
CA LEU A 10 1.18 10.74 -18.92
C LEU A 10 2.17 9.77 -18.24
N LEU A 11 2.94 9.00 -19.01
CA LEU A 11 3.99 8.12 -18.50
C LEU A 11 5.34 8.82 -18.24
N LEU A 12 5.45 10.10 -18.64
CA LEU A 12 6.67 10.92 -18.56
C LEU A 12 6.67 11.90 -17.36
N LEU A 13 5.78 11.71 -16.40
CA LEU A 13 5.67 12.54 -15.21
C LEU A 13 6.82 12.29 -14.22
N LEU A 14 7.71 13.29 -14.15
CA LEU A 14 8.85 13.52 -13.25
C LEU A 14 10.22 13.00 -13.71
N ILE A 15 10.86 13.83 -14.53
CA ILE A 15 12.30 13.82 -14.79
C ILE A 15 12.91 15.01 -14.04
N CYS A 16 13.79 14.72 -13.06
CA CYS A 16 14.81 15.56 -12.38
C CYS A 16 14.63 15.89 -10.91
N ALA A 17 15.21 15.00 -10.10
CA ALA A 17 16.23 15.48 -9.18
C ALA A 17 17.54 14.78 -9.54
N THR A 18 18.62 15.55 -9.62
CA THR A 18 20.00 15.09 -9.75
C THR A 18 20.34 14.00 -8.71
N ALA A 19 21.34 13.18 -9.04
CA ALA A 19 21.90 12.09 -8.24
C ALA A 19 21.80 12.26 -6.70
N GLY A 20 21.13 11.30 -6.04
CA GLY A 20 21.14 11.05 -4.59
C GLY A 20 20.58 12.19 -3.73
N ASN A 21 19.49 11.95 -2.98
CA ASN A 21 18.97 12.96 -2.03
C ASN A 21 18.78 12.35 -0.63
N ALA A 22 19.83 12.40 0.18
CA ALA A 22 19.80 12.31 1.63
C ALA A 22 19.30 13.64 2.26
N ALA A 23 19.04 13.67 3.57
CA ALA A 23 18.59 14.86 4.33
C ALA A 23 19.55 16.08 4.26
N GLY A 24 20.74 15.92 3.67
CA GLY A 24 21.75 16.96 3.48
C GLY A 24 21.94 17.45 2.03
N ASP A 25 21.18 16.93 1.06
CA ASP A 25 21.36 17.28 -0.34
C ASP A 25 20.53 18.52 -0.74
N PRO A 26 21.04 19.36 -1.66
CA PRO A 26 20.36 20.57 -2.09
C PRO A 26 19.06 20.25 -2.82
N TYR A 27 17.94 20.72 -2.28
CA TYR A 27 16.62 20.55 -2.88
C TYR A 27 16.11 21.86 -3.47
N LEU A 28 15.56 21.80 -4.68
CA LEU A 28 14.90 22.96 -5.31
C LEU A 28 13.38 22.94 -5.04
N GLY A 29 12.75 21.79 -5.24
CA GLY A 29 11.30 21.60 -5.01
C GLY A 29 10.39 22.00 -6.17
N VAL A 30 10.82 21.72 -7.40
CA VAL A 30 9.99 21.87 -8.60
C VAL A 30 9.95 20.55 -9.38
N GLY A 31 8.76 20.16 -9.83
CA GLY A 31 8.58 19.25 -10.98
C GLY A 31 8.29 20.09 -12.23
N HIS A 32 8.46 19.53 -13.42
CA HIS A 32 8.43 20.31 -14.65
C HIS A 32 8.16 19.48 -15.90
N GLU A 33 7.66 20.15 -16.92
CA GLU A 33 7.48 19.63 -18.27
C GLU A 33 7.88 20.68 -19.33
N PRO A 34 8.24 20.27 -20.55
CA PRO A 34 8.56 21.21 -21.61
C PRO A 34 7.35 22.06 -22.01
N SER A 35 7.53 23.37 -21.99
CA SER A 35 6.59 24.35 -22.56
C SER A 35 7.07 24.83 -23.91
N SER A 36 6.15 24.97 -24.87
CA SER A 36 6.42 25.57 -26.18
C SER A 36 6.05 27.06 -26.27
N ASP A 37 5.23 27.57 -25.34
CA ASP A 37 4.75 28.95 -25.36
C ASP A 37 4.56 29.53 -23.94
N PRO A 38 5.54 30.30 -23.42
CA PRO A 38 6.87 30.52 -24.02
C PRO A 38 7.73 29.25 -23.95
N PRO A 39 8.78 29.12 -24.80
CA PRO A 39 9.76 28.05 -24.70
C PRO A 39 10.44 28.01 -23.33
N GLY A 40 10.34 26.89 -22.62
CA GLY A 40 10.89 26.77 -21.27
C GLY A 40 10.40 25.54 -20.52
N LEU A 41 10.53 25.57 -19.20
CA LEU A 41 10.05 24.51 -18.30
C LEU A 41 8.81 25.00 -17.54
N LEU A 42 7.63 24.47 -17.88
CA LEU A 42 6.42 24.66 -17.09
C LEU A 42 6.58 23.89 -15.78
N ILE A 43 6.45 24.57 -14.64
CA ILE A 43 6.74 23.97 -13.34
C ILE A 43 5.49 23.71 -12.49
N ASN A 44 5.60 22.69 -11.64
CA ASN A 44 4.79 22.45 -10.46
C ASN A 44 5.68 22.61 -9.23
N VAL A 45 5.25 23.39 -8.25
CA VAL A 45 6.04 23.71 -7.06
C VAL A 45 5.60 22.86 -5.88
N VAL A 46 6.56 22.25 -5.19
CA VAL A 46 6.32 21.47 -3.98
C VAL A 46 6.09 22.44 -2.81
N PRO A 47 4.92 22.43 -2.14
CA PRO A 47 4.63 23.26 -0.97
C PRO A 47 5.68 23.14 0.12
N GLY A 48 5.99 24.26 0.77
CA GLY A 48 7.01 24.36 1.81
C GLY A 48 8.44 24.27 1.30
N SER A 49 8.68 23.96 0.02
CA SER A 49 10.02 23.81 -0.56
C SER A 49 10.80 25.13 -0.68
N PRO A 50 12.11 25.08 -0.94
CA PRO A 50 12.89 26.25 -1.33
C PRO A 50 12.25 27.09 -2.44
N ALA A 51 11.77 26.44 -3.51
CA ALA A 51 11.06 27.11 -4.61
C ALA A 51 9.78 27.82 -4.14
N ASP A 52 8.95 27.15 -3.34
CA ASP A 52 7.71 27.73 -2.79
C ASP A 52 8.01 28.94 -1.88
N ARG A 53 8.98 28.79 -0.96
CA ARG A 53 9.41 29.87 -0.06
C ARG A 53 10.01 31.06 -0.80
N ALA A 54 10.63 30.82 -1.95
CA ALA A 54 11.16 31.86 -2.83
C ALA A 54 10.08 32.53 -3.69
N GLY A 55 8.86 31.97 -3.75
CA GLY A 55 7.72 32.54 -4.44
C GLY A 55 7.51 32.06 -5.87
N LEU A 56 8.16 30.96 -6.29
CA LEU A 56 7.76 30.22 -7.49
C LEU A 56 6.35 29.64 -7.28
N ARG A 57 5.58 29.51 -8.36
CA ARG A 57 4.21 28.97 -8.32
C ARG A 57 4.04 27.90 -9.38
N SER A 58 3.23 26.89 -9.08
CA SER A 58 2.79 25.93 -10.10
C SER A 58 2.09 26.68 -11.24
N GLY A 59 2.44 26.35 -12.48
CA GLY A 59 1.99 27.08 -13.67
C GLY A 59 2.95 28.16 -14.17
N ASP A 60 4.01 28.47 -13.44
CA ASP A 60 5.10 29.31 -13.96
C ASP A 60 5.87 28.56 -15.06
N VAL A 61 6.41 29.29 -16.03
CA VAL A 61 7.35 28.73 -17.02
C VAL A 61 8.73 29.32 -16.77
N ILE A 62 9.70 28.50 -16.38
CA ILE A 62 11.10 28.91 -16.29
C ILE A 62 11.63 29.11 -17.71
N THR A 63 12.05 30.33 -18.01
CA THR A 63 12.61 30.72 -19.30
C THR A 63 14.14 30.84 -19.27
N ALA A 64 14.74 31.01 -18.09
CA ALA A 64 16.19 30.96 -17.90
C ALA A 64 16.62 30.57 -16.48
N VAL A 65 17.83 30.03 -16.33
CA VAL A 65 18.47 29.69 -15.04
C VAL A 65 19.90 30.23 -15.03
N ASP A 66 20.24 31.02 -14.02
CA ASP A 66 21.55 31.69 -13.90
C ASP A 66 21.99 32.41 -15.19
N GLY A 67 21.02 33.02 -15.88
CA GLY A 67 21.21 33.73 -17.14
C GLY A 67 21.29 32.85 -18.40
N HIS A 68 21.28 31.52 -18.28
CA HIS A 68 21.22 30.60 -19.41
C HIS A 68 19.78 30.44 -19.88
N GLN A 69 19.49 30.85 -21.11
CA GLN A 69 18.15 30.81 -21.68
C GLN A 69 17.77 29.38 -22.06
N MET A 70 16.57 28.97 -21.67
CA MET A 70 16.02 27.66 -22.04
C MET A 70 15.86 27.53 -23.56
N ALA A 71 15.51 28.62 -24.24
CA ALA A 71 15.37 28.65 -25.70
C ALA A 71 16.65 28.27 -26.48
N ASP A 72 17.82 28.33 -25.85
CA ASP A 72 19.10 27.96 -26.47
C ASP A 72 19.42 26.45 -26.33
N ALA A 73 18.59 25.68 -25.62
CA ALA A 73 18.79 24.25 -25.43
C ALA A 73 18.58 23.46 -26.76
N PRO A 74 19.52 22.59 -27.16
CA PRO A 74 19.36 21.78 -28.36
C PRO A 74 18.16 20.83 -28.24
N ASP A 75 17.39 20.72 -29.33
CA ASP A 75 16.24 19.81 -29.48
C ASP A 75 15.14 19.96 -28.41
N GLY A 76 15.02 21.13 -27.76
CA GLY A 76 14.01 21.37 -26.73
C GLY A 76 14.26 20.62 -25.42
N LYS A 77 15.49 20.14 -25.19
CA LYS A 77 15.91 19.46 -23.95
C LYS A 77 16.20 20.45 -22.83
N TYR A 78 15.22 21.28 -22.48
CA TYR A 78 15.34 22.32 -21.45
C TYR A 78 15.78 21.79 -20.09
N ASP A 79 15.37 20.56 -19.78
CA ASP A 79 15.74 19.86 -18.55
C ASP A 79 17.26 19.73 -18.34
N ALA A 80 18.03 19.54 -19.41
CA ALA A 80 19.48 19.44 -19.32
C ALA A 80 20.11 20.73 -18.78
N VAL A 81 19.56 21.89 -19.13
CA VAL A 81 20.02 23.21 -18.65
C VAL A 81 19.78 23.34 -17.15
N LEU A 82 18.60 22.93 -16.67
CA LEU A 82 18.29 22.94 -15.25
C LEU A 82 19.18 21.96 -14.46
N ARG A 83 19.36 20.73 -14.98
CA ARG A 83 20.28 19.74 -14.40
C ARG A 83 21.69 20.30 -14.27
N GLU A 84 22.24 20.85 -15.35
CA GLU A 84 23.60 21.38 -15.38
C GLU A 84 23.78 22.52 -14.37
N ALA A 85 22.79 23.40 -14.22
CA ALA A 85 22.82 24.48 -13.24
C ALA A 85 22.85 23.99 -11.77
N LEU A 86 22.28 22.80 -11.52
CA LEU A 86 22.23 22.15 -10.21
C LEU A 86 23.49 21.31 -9.90
N VAL A 87 24.28 20.92 -10.90
CA VAL A 87 25.48 20.10 -10.69
C VAL A 87 26.49 20.81 -9.79
N GLY A 88 26.92 20.13 -8.71
CA GLY A 88 27.95 20.61 -7.80
C GLY A 88 27.52 21.72 -6.86
N ARG A 89 26.22 22.02 -6.78
CA ARG A 89 25.66 22.94 -5.79
C ARG A 89 25.56 22.29 -4.41
N GLU A 90 25.60 23.10 -3.37
CA GLU A 90 25.44 22.68 -1.97
C GLU A 90 24.22 23.37 -1.31
N LEU A 91 23.85 22.93 -0.12
CA LEU A 91 22.83 23.59 0.68
C LEU A 91 23.23 25.06 0.95
N GLY A 92 22.28 25.97 0.75
CA GLY A 92 22.49 27.40 0.87
C GLY A 92 22.98 28.09 -0.41
N ASP A 93 23.34 27.35 -1.45
CA ASP A 93 23.60 27.93 -2.77
C ASP A 93 22.31 28.50 -3.37
N SER A 94 22.42 29.55 -4.17
CA SER A 94 21.28 30.20 -4.84
C SER A 94 21.31 30.02 -6.34
N LEU A 95 20.14 29.82 -6.94
CA LEU A 95 19.89 29.88 -8.37
C LEU A 95 18.97 31.06 -8.68
N LEU A 96 19.26 31.78 -9.76
CA LEU A 96 18.39 32.85 -10.26
C LEU A 96 17.54 32.32 -11.42
N PHE A 97 16.22 32.31 -11.24
CA PHE A 97 15.27 31.91 -12.28
C PHE A 97 14.64 33.13 -12.91
N SER A 98 14.66 33.20 -14.25
CA SER A 98 13.74 34.07 -15.00
C SER A 98 12.49 33.25 -15.32
N ILE A 99 11.32 33.77 -14.95
CA ILE A 99 10.04 33.06 -15.12
C ILE A 99 9.02 33.90 -15.87
N HIS A 100 8.20 33.21 -16.64
CA HIS A 100 6.99 33.73 -17.22
C HIS A 100 5.78 33.22 -16.43
N ARG A 101 5.06 34.13 -15.79
CA ARG A 101 3.85 33.83 -15.00
C ARG A 101 2.62 34.37 -15.72
N SER A 102 1.67 33.50 -16.02
CA SER A 102 0.41 33.87 -16.66
C SER A 102 -0.67 34.19 -15.61
N ILE A 103 -0.98 35.47 -15.41
CA ILE A 103 -1.92 35.91 -14.37
C ILE A 103 -3.31 36.15 -14.98
N PRO A 104 -4.39 35.52 -14.46
CA PRO A 104 -5.74 35.86 -14.87
C PRO A 104 -6.09 37.29 -14.40
N SER A 105 -6.62 38.10 -15.31
CA SER A 105 -7.15 39.43 -15.00
C SER A 105 -8.60 39.52 -15.47
N VAL A 106 -9.46 40.04 -14.60
CA VAL A 106 -10.88 40.28 -14.88
C VAL A 106 -11.15 41.76 -14.73
N VAL A 107 -11.60 42.38 -15.82
CA VAL A 107 -11.98 43.79 -15.85
C VAL A 107 -13.49 43.86 -16.02
N LEU A 108 -14.17 44.50 -15.07
CA LEU A 108 -15.57 44.84 -15.21
C LEU A 108 -15.70 46.27 -15.73
N HIS A 109 -16.30 46.42 -16.90
CA HIS A 109 -16.77 47.71 -17.40
C HIS A 109 -18.21 47.93 -16.93
N ASP A 110 -18.41 48.99 -16.15
CA ASP A 110 -19.72 49.34 -15.63
C ASP A 110 -20.64 49.93 -16.72
N ALA A 111 -21.88 50.27 -16.35
CA ALA A 111 -22.86 50.84 -17.28
C ALA A 111 -22.45 52.23 -17.83
N ALA A 112 -21.54 52.94 -17.17
CA ALA A 112 -20.95 54.19 -17.65
C ALA A 112 -19.70 53.97 -18.52
N GLY A 113 -19.20 52.73 -18.59
CA GLY A 113 -17.98 52.34 -19.30
C GLY A 113 -16.72 52.43 -18.44
N ASP A 114 -16.84 52.75 -17.16
CA ASP A 114 -15.72 52.81 -16.23
C ASP A 114 -15.22 51.39 -15.92
N ALA A 115 -13.90 51.21 -15.97
CA ALA A 115 -13.27 49.91 -15.77
C ALA A 115 -12.86 49.72 -14.30
N VAL A 116 -13.26 48.59 -13.73
CA VAL A 116 -12.76 48.08 -12.45
C VAL A 116 -11.85 46.90 -12.77
N ASN A 117 -10.56 47.11 -12.62
CA ASN A 117 -9.56 46.06 -12.79
C ASN A 117 -9.59 45.10 -11.59
N ASP A 118 -9.23 43.84 -11.86
CA ASP A 118 -9.18 42.76 -10.88
C ASP A 118 -10.50 42.60 -10.10
N PHE A 119 -11.61 42.69 -10.84
CA PHE A 119 -12.95 42.68 -10.26
C PHE A 119 -13.28 41.30 -9.63
N PRO A 120 -13.66 41.25 -8.35
CA PRO A 120 -14.01 40.00 -7.66
C PRO A 120 -15.36 39.46 -8.19
N LEU A 121 -15.34 38.25 -8.76
CA LEU A 121 -16.50 37.69 -9.48
C LEU A 121 -17.72 37.44 -8.57
N ASP A 122 -17.52 37.24 -7.28
CA ASP A 122 -18.59 37.12 -6.28
C ASP A 122 -19.36 38.43 -6.07
N GLU A 123 -18.75 39.59 -6.37
CA GLU A 123 -19.44 40.89 -6.40
C GLU A 123 -20.23 41.15 -7.69
N LEU A 124 -20.11 40.29 -8.71
CA LEU A 124 -20.79 40.49 -9.99
C LEU A 124 -22.32 40.44 -9.84
N ARG A 125 -22.83 39.52 -9.01
CA ARG A 125 -24.27 39.32 -8.87
C ARG A 125 -24.98 40.54 -8.26
N PRO A 126 -24.51 41.11 -7.13
CA PRO A 126 -25.03 42.38 -6.63
C PRO A 126 -25.01 43.53 -7.64
N ARG A 127 -24.00 43.58 -8.53
CA ARG A 127 -23.91 44.62 -9.58
C ARG A 127 -24.95 44.44 -10.66
N ILE A 128 -25.26 43.21 -11.05
CA ILE A 128 -26.31 42.90 -12.03
C ILE A 128 -27.69 43.24 -11.47
N ASP A 129 -27.97 42.86 -10.21
CA ASP A 129 -29.27 43.09 -9.58
C ASP A 129 -29.57 44.60 -9.38
N GLY A 130 -28.53 45.44 -9.38
CA GLY A 130 -28.64 46.90 -9.29
C GLY A 130 -28.80 47.64 -10.63
N LEU A 131 -28.84 46.95 -11.77
CA LEU A 131 -28.97 47.58 -13.09
C LEU A 131 -30.39 48.10 -13.34
N GLN A 132 -30.51 49.24 -14.02
CA GLN A 132 -31.77 49.74 -14.54
C GLN A 132 -32.07 49.16 -15.93
N ASP A 133 -33.34 49.17 -16.33
CA ASP A 133 -33.79 48.69 -17.65
C ASP A 133 -32.97 49.31 -18.80
N GLY A 134 -32.33 48.45 -19.59
CA GLY A 134 -31.51 48.84 -20.73
C GLY A 134 -30.03 49.09 -20.43
N GLN A 135 -29.58 48.99 -19.18
CA GLN A 135 -28.16 49.01 -18.83
C GLN A 135 -27.51 47.63 -19.01
N SER A 136 -26.22 47.63 -19.33
CA SER A 136 -25.41 46.42 -19.47
C SER A 136 -24.03 46.61 -18.85
N LEU A 137 -23.52 45.58 -18.20
CA LEU A 137 -22.12 45.46 -17.80
C LEU A 137 -21.37 44.66 -18.87
N ARG A 138 -20.09 44.95 -19.07
CA ARG A 138 -19.21 44.12 -19.89
C ARG A 138 -18.08 43.59 -19.01
N LEU A 139 -17.96 42.27 -18.94
CA LEU A 139 -16.84 41.61 -18.29
C LEU A 139 -15.82 41.20 -19.34
N GLU A 140 -14.57 41.59 -19.14
CA GLU A 140 -13.44 41.18 -19.96
C GLU A 140 -12.50 40.34 -19.10
N ALA A 141 -12.24 39.11 -19.52
CA ALA A 141 -11.30 38.22 -18.87
C ALA A 141 -10.13 37.96 -19.81
N SER A 142 -8.92 38.17 -19.33
CA SER A 142 -7.68 37.97 -20.08
C SER A 142 -6.63 37.29 -19.19
N ARG A 143 -5.55 36.81 -19.80
CA ARG A 143 -4.34 36.40 -19.07
C ARG A 143 -3.22 37.35 -19.44
N ILE A 144 -2.63 37.99 -18.44
CA ILE A 144 -1.55 38.96 -18.60
C ILE A 144 -0.24 38.26 -18.24
N PRO A 145 0.77 38.27 -19.13
CA PRO A 145 2.07 37.72 -18.81
C PRO A 145 2.82 38.66 -17.86
N GLU A 146 3.43 38.10 -16.83
CA GLU A 146 4.35 38.76 -15.92
C GLU A 146 5.71 38.05 -16.01
N GLU A 147 6.76 38.79 -16.35
CA GLU A 147 8.14 38.27 -16.32
C GLU A 147 8.76 38.62 -14.97
N LEU A 148 9.21 37.62 -14.22
CA LEU A 148 9.79 37.79 -12.89
C LEU A 148 11.19 37.18 -12.83
N GLU A 149 12.04 37.75 -11.97
CA GLU A 149 13.28 37.11 -11.55
C GLU A 149 13.17 36.68 -10.09
N ILE A 150 13.32 35.39 -9.85
CA ILE A 150 13.19 34.79 -8.53
C ILE A 150 14.48 34.06 -8.18
N SER A 151 15.14 34.52 -7.12
CA SER A 151 16.30 33.82 -6.56
C SER A 151 15.84 32.78 -5.56
N VAL A 152 16.17 31.52 -5.82
CA VAL A 152 15.86 30.40 -4.94
C VAL A 152 17.13 29.94 -4.25
N VAL A 153 17.15 30.00 -2.92
CA VAL A 153 18.22 29.43 -2.11
C VAL A 153 17.92 27.96 -1.85
N LEU A 154 18.73 27.07 -2.40
CA LEU A 154 18.63 25.63 -2.20
C LEU A 154 18.68 25.32 -0.70
N GLY A 155 17.73 24.52 -0.25
CA GLY A 155 17.59 24.15 1.15
C GLY A 155 17.31 22.66 1.27
N PRO A 156 17.21 22.12 2.49
CA PRO A 156 16.83 20.73 2.67
C PRO A 156 15.41 20.53 2.14
N ARG A 157 15.11 19.28 1.73
CA ARG A 157 13.76 18.89 1.37
C ARG A 157 12.85 19.11 2.60
N PRO A 158 11.69 19.76 2.44
CA PRO A 158 10.69 19.83 3.51
C PRO A 158 10.43 18.42 4.05
N ASP A 159 10.26 18.30 5.36
CA ASP A 159 9.86 17.06 6.03
C ASP A 159 10.91 15.93 6.03
N THR A 160 12.17 16.21 5.71
CA THR A 160 13.30 15.24 5.83
C THR A 160 14.22 15.52 7.03
N LEU A 161 13.76 16.29 8.01
CA LEU A 161 14.56 16.82 9.12
C LEU A 161 14.76 15.82 10.29
N GLY A 162 14.42 14.54 10.09
CA GLY A 162 14.74 13.47 11.05
C GLY A 162 16.23 13.11 11.06
N GLU A 163 16.72 12.61 12.20
CA GLU A 163 17.99 11.88 12.19
C GLU A 163 17.88 10.71 11.20
N PRO A 164 18.93 10.40 10.42
CA PRO A 164 18.89 9.29 9.49
C PRO A 164 18.60 7.98 10.24
N PHE A 165 17.87 7.06 9.59
CA PHE A 165 17.64 5.73 10.14
C PHE A 165 18.99 5.05 10.49
N PRO A 166 19.09 4.34 11.64
CA PRO A 166 20.26 3.55 12.01
C PRO A 166 20.67 2.57 10.91
N ALA A 167 21.91 2.08 10.96
CA ALA A 167 22.37 1.05 10.05
C ALA A 167 21.54 -0.26 10.20
N ASN A 168 21.49 -1.09 9.15
CA ASN A 168 20.64 -2.28 9.13
C ASN A 168 20.90 -3.27 10.29
N ASP A 169 22.13 -3.34 10.79
CA ASP A 169 22.52 -4.18 11.94
C ASP A 169 22.01 -3.65 13.28
N GLU A 170 21.70 -2.37 13.36
CA GLU A 170 21.16 -1.70 14.55
C GLU A 170 19.62 -1.69 14.57
N LEU A 171 18.96 -1.94 13.44
CA LEU A 171 17.49 -1.96 13.34
C LEU A 171 16.88 -3.17 14.11
N PRO A 172 15.82 -2.96 14.91
CA PRO A 172 15.10 -4.04 15.61
C PRO A 172 14.55 -5.14 14.71
N CYS A 173 14.17 -4.79 13.48
CA CYS A 173 13.59 -5.72 12.50
C CYS A 173 14.62 -6.59 11.76
N ARG A 174 15.91 -6.52 12.13
CA ARG A 174 16.95 -7.34 11.51
C ARG A 174 16.64 -8.82 11.64
N VAL A 175 16.98 -9.56 10.59
CA VAL A 175 16.87 -11.03 10.55
C VAL A 175 18.19 -11.65 10.13
N ASP A 176 18.50 -12.78 10.73
CA ASP A 176 19.66 -13.60 10.32
C ASP A 176 19.50 -14.03 8.86
N ASP A 177 20.64 -14.25 8.19
CA ASP A 177 20.62 -14.76 6.82
C ASP A 177 20.34 -16.27 6.82
N LEU A 178 19.09 -16.64 6.52
CA LEU A 178 18.66 -18.05 6.49
C LEU A 178 19.16 -18.78 5.23
N ARG A 179 19.56 -18.05 4.18
CA ARG A 179 19.94 -18.63 2.88
C ARG A 179 21.22 -18.00 2.35
N PRO A 180 22.38 -18.13 3.04
CA PRO A 180 23.62 -17.48 2.61
C PRO A 180 24.09 -17.89 1.21
N GLY A 181 23.62 -19.03 0.69
CA GLY A 181 23.92 -19.52 -0.66
C GLY A 181 23.50 -18.56 -1.77
N ILE A 182 22.33 -17.91 -1.69
CA ILE A 182 21.89 -16.97 -2.76
C ILE A 182 22.81 -15.76 -2.84
N LYS A 183 23.22 -15.25 -1.68
CA LYS A 183 24.15 -14.14 -1.56
C LYS A 183 25.52 -14.51 -2.12
N GLN A 184 26.03 -15.69 -1.75
CA GLN A 184 27.29 -16.21 -2.28
C GLN A 184 27.22 -16.33 -3.81
N PHE A 185 26.16 -16.94 -4.35
CA PHE A 185 25.99 -17.15 -5.79
C PHE A 185 25.95 -15.83 -6.55
N ARG A 186 25.13 -14.87 -6.08
CA ARG A 186 25.08 -13.51 -6.62
C ARG A 186 26.45 -12.85 -6.64
N ASP A 187 27.19 -12.89 -5.53
CA ASP A 187 28.49 -12.23 -5.42
C ASP A 187 29.52 -12.87 -6.35
N GLU A 188 29.47 -14.19 -6.53
CA GLU A 188 30.30 -14.93 -7.50
C GLU A 188 29.96 -14.54 -8.96
N LEU A 189 28.68 -14.38 -9.31
CA LEU A 189 28.23 -13.91 -10.63
C LEU A 189 28.66 -12.46 -10.91
N ILE A 190 28.49 -11.56 -9.93
CA ILE A 190 28.94 -10.17 -9.99
C ILE A 190 30.45 -10.09 -10.22
N ALA A 191 31.22 -10.87 -9.47
CA ALA A 191 32.67 -10.95 -9.61
C ALA A 191 33.07 -11.49 -10.99
N ARG A 192 32.38 -12.52 -11.48
CA ARG A 192 32.62 -13.12 -12.80
C ARG A 192 32.34 -12.15 -13.94
N ALA A 193 31.27 -11.36 -13.84
CA ALA A 193 30.91 -10.33 -14.82
C ALA A 193 31.78 -9.06 -14.71
N GLY A 194 32.49 -8.86 -13.60
CA GLY A 194 33.35 -7.69 -13.39
C GLY A 194 32.57 -6.41 -13.10
N ILE A 195 31.37 -6.52 -12.51
CA ILE A 195 30.44 -5.40 -12.27
C ILE A 195 30.33 -5.00 -10.79
N ALA A 196 31.25 -5.44 -9.93
CA ALA A 196 31.20 -5.20 -8.48
C ALA A 196 31.07 -3.70 -8.11
N ALA A 197 31.83 -2.84 -8.78
CA ALA A 197 31.78 -1.39 -8.53
C ALA A 197 30.41 -0.78 -8.86
N ASP A 198 29.74 -1.29 -9.92
CA ASP A 198 28.42 -0.82 -10.30
C ASP A 198 27.35 -1.28 -9.31
N CYS A 199 27.48 -2.49 -8.76
CA CYS A 199 26.58 -3.01 -7.72
C CYS A 199 26.79 -2.30 -6.37
N GLU A 200 28.04 -1.93 -6.02
CA GLU A 200 28.33 -1.09 -4.87
C GLU A 200 27.69 0.31 -5.01
N ASP A 201 27.79 0.93 -6.19
CA ASP A 201 27.11 2.22 -6.46
C ASP A 201 25.57 2.10 -6.39
N LEU A 202 25.00 1.01 -6.93
CA LEU A 202 23.57 0.72 -6.80
C LEU A 202 23.15 0.62 -5.33
N ALA A 203 23.87 -0.15 -4.49
CA ALA A 203 23.58 -0.27 -3.07
C ALA A 203 23.66 1.09 -2.35
N MET A 204 24.66 1.91 -2.67
CA MET A 204 24.78 3.27 -2.13
C MET A 204 23.64 4.20 -2.56
N ARG A 205 23.06 4.00 -3.75
CA ARG A 205 21.90 4.79 -4.22
C ARG A 205 20.63 4.37 -3.49
N LEU A 206 20.39 3.08 -3.33
CA LEU A 206 19.25 2.57 -2.57
C LEU A 206 19.31 3.01 -1.10
N ASP A 207 20.49 2.94 -0.46
CA ASP A 207 20.69 3.42 0.92
C ASP A 207 20.38 4.92 1.06
N ARG A 208 20.90 5.75 0.14
CA ARG A 208 20.60 7.20 0.13
C ARG A 208 19.10 7.49 0.00
N ARG A 209 18.36 6.67 -0.74
CA ARG A 209 16.90 6.83 -0.89
C ARG A 209 16.11 6.32 0.32
N ALA A 210 16.56 5.25 0.94
CA ALA A 210 15.93 4.65 2.10
C ALA A 210 16.07 5.51 3.37
N THR A 211 17.10 6.36 3.45
CA THR A 211 17.51 7.05 4.69
C THR A 211 16.64 8.23 5.15
N PRO A 212 16.07 9.11 4.30
CA PRO A 212 15.31 10.27 4.79
C PRO A 212 13.96 9.89 5.41
N ASP A 213 13.76 10.11 6.70
CA ASP A 213 12.46 9.87 7.35
C ASP A 213 11.46 11.01 7.07
N ASP A 214 10.25 10.64 6.66
CA ASP A 214 9.11 11.55 6.44
C ASP A 214 8.07 11.51 7.59
N GLY A 215 8.38 10.75 8.65
CA GLY A 215 7.53 10.52 9.82
C GLY A 215 6.57 9.34 9.67
N TYR A 216 6.57 8.66 8.52
CA TYR A 216 5.69 7.52 8.25
C TYR A 216 6.44 6.24 7.85
N ARG A 217 7.69 6.37 7.42
CA ARG A 217 8.45 5.26 6.86
C ARG A 217 8.73 4.19 7.90
N PHE A 218 8.24 2.98 7.66
CA PHE A 218 8.56 1.84 8.50
C PHE A 218 10.01 1.41 8.36
N GLN A 219 10.62 1.02 9.49
CA GLN A 219 12.02 0.58 9.56
C GLN A 219 12.27 -0.65 8.69
N ARG A 220 11.27 -1.53 8.55
CA ARG A 220 11.34 -2.73 7.68
C ARG A 220 11.49 -2.36 6.21
N THR A 221 10.77 -1.35 5.73
CA THR A 221 10.93 -0.84 4.36
C THR A 221 12.34 -0.33 4.14
N VAL A 222 12.89 0.42 5.10
CA VAL A 222 14.28 0.92 5.05
C VAL A 222 15.28 -0.23 4.98
N TYR A 223 15.12 -1.22 5.87
CA TYR A 223 15.97 -2.39 5.95
C TYR A 223 16.02 -3.14 4.61
N LEU A 224 14.85 -3.38 4.00
CA LEU A 224 14.71 -4.13 2.75
C LEU A 224 15.15 -3.33 1.51
N LEU A 225 14.98 -2.01 1.48
CA LEU A 225 15.52 -1.20 0.39
C LEU A 225 17.06 -1.22 0.39
N ARG A 226 17.67 -1.21 1.58
CA ARG A 226 19.13 -1.29 1.74
C ARG A 226 19.70 -2.68 1.43
N ASP A 227 18.94 -3.74 1.69
CA ASP A 227 19.33 -5.12 1.38
C ASP A 227 18.15 -5.93 0.82
N GLY A 228 17.92 -5.76 -0.49
CA GLY A 228 16.79 -6.38 -1.19
C GLY A 228 16.74 -7.91 -1.13
N PHE A 229 17.89 -8.57 -1.00
CA PHE A 229 17.99 -10.02 -0.88
C PHE A 229 17.51 -10.54 0.48
N LYS A 230 17.24 -9.65 1.44
CA LYS A 230 16.58 -9.99 2.70
C LYS A 230 15.06 -10.07 2.61
N GLY A 231 14.46 -9.85 1.43
CA GLY A 231 13.01 -9.96 1.22
C GLY A 231 12.45 -11.27 1.77
N GLU A 232 12.94 -12.42 1.28
CA GLU A 232 12.50 -13.75 1.74
C GLU A 232 12.64 -13.97 3.24
N PRO A 233 13.83 -13.83 3.88
CA PRO A 233 13.94 -14.17 5.30
C PRO A 233 13.17 -13.19 6.20
N VAL A 234 12.98 -11.94 5.78
CA VAL A 234 12.13 -10.99 6.52
C VAL A 234 10.66 -11.37 6.39
N THR A 235 10.17 -11.62 5.17
CA THR A 235 8.78 -12.06 4.95
C THR A 235 8.51 -13.36 5.69
N ARG A 236 9.39 -14.37 5.58
CA ARG A 236 9.25 -15.64 6.30
C ARG A 236 9.27 -15.48 7.82
N ALA A 237 10.07 -14.58 8.37
CA ALA A 237 10.07 -14.32 9.81
C ALA A 237 8.74 -13.68 10.28
N ILE A 238 8.10 -12.87 9.43
CA ILE A 238 6.77 -12.30 9.70
C ILE A 238 5.71 -13.40 9.57
N THR A 239 5.66 -14.07 8.43
CA THR A 239 4.61 -15.05 8.14
C THR A 239 4.76 -16.30 9.01
N GLY A 240 5.95 -16.72 9.40
CA GLY A 240 6.13 -17.83 10.34
C GLY A 240 5.44 -17.58 11.69
N LYS A 241 5.50 -16.35 12.22
CA LYS A 241 4.73 -15.95 13.41
C LYS A 241 3.22 -15.97 13.15
N LEU A 242 2.80 -15.52 11.96
CA LEU A 242 1.39 -15.50 11.56
C LEU A 242 0.85 -16.93 11.40
N THR A 243 1.52 -17.80 10.64
CA THR A 243 1.21 -19.22 10.47
C THR A 243 1.13 -19.94 11.82
N GLU A 244 2.12 -19.78 12.71
CA GLU A 244 2.05 -20.37 14.06
C GLU A 244 0.81 -19.93 14.83
N SER A 245 0.38 -18.68 14.64
CA SER A 245 -0.82 -18.12 15.26
C SER A 245 -2.09 -18.64 14.59
N MET A 246 -2.15 -18.68 13.27
CA MET A 246 -3.29 -19.12 12.48
C MET A 246 -3.62 -20.60 12.74
N VAL A 247 -2.58 -21.46 12.85
CA VAL A 247 -2.72 -22.88 13.24
C VAL A 247 -3.31 -23.05 14.65
N ALA A 248 -3.19 -22.04 15.53
CA ALA A 248 -3.86 -22.05 16.83
C ALA A 248 -5.36 -21.72 16.76
N GLY A 249 -5.90 -21.53 15.55
CA GLY A 249 -7.27 -21.10 15.27
C GLY A 249 -7.56 -19.73 15.86
N ILE A 250 -8.83 -19.48 16.22
CA ILE A 250 -9.27 -18.19 16.78
C ILE A 250 -8.45 -17.72 17.98
N SER A 251 -7.96 -18.64 18.81
CA SER A 251 -7.12 -18.34 19.98
C SER A 251 -5.76 -17.72 19.61
N GLY A 252 -5.33 -17.83 18.36
CA GLY A 252 -4.13 -17.19 17.83
C GLY A 252 -4.28 -15.71 17.49
N TYR A 253 -5.51 -15.18 17.43
CA TYR A 253 -5.76 -13.81 17.00
C TYR A 253 -5.00 -12.75 17.83
N SER A 254 -4.85 -12.95 19.15
CA SER A 254 -4.04 -12.02 19.97
C SER A 254 -2.56 -11.94 19.54
N GLN A 255 -1.99 -13.06 19.08
CA GLN A 255 -0.61 -13.11 18.59
C GLN A 255 -0.48 -12.54 17.16
N ILE A 256 -1.53 -12.69 16.35
CA ILE A 256 -1.68 -11.98 15.06
C ILE A 256 -1.68 -10.46 15.30
N GLN A 257 -2.48 -9.96 16.25
CA GLN A 257 -2.52 -8.53 16.58
C GLN A 257 -1.18 -8.01 17.09
N TYR A 258 -0.44 -8.80 17.87
CA TYR A 258 0.92 -8.43 18.29
C TYR A 258 1.87 -8.32 17.10
N THR A 259 1.80 -9.25 16.15
CA THR A 259 2.58 -9.18 14.92
C THR A 259 2.22 -7.92 14.12
N SER A 260 0.94 -7.55 14.04
CA SER A 260 0.49 -6.29 13.43
C SER A 260 1.11 -5.05 14.11
N ALA A 261 1.17 -5.02 15.45
CA ALA A 261 1.85 -3.95 16.18
C ALA A 261 3.37 -3.91 15.90
N GLU A 262 4.05 -5.07 15.86
CA GLU A 262 5.47 -5.13 15.47
C GLU A 262 5.73 -4.64 14.03
N LEU A 263 4.77 -4.83 13.12
CA LEU A 263 4.85 -4.29 11.76
C LEU A 263 4.72 -2.76 11.73
N MET A 264 4.03 -2.17 12.71
CA MET A 264 4.01 -0.71 12.94
C MET A 264 5.24 -0.18 13.70
N ASP A 265 6.30 -0.98 13.85
CA ASP A 265 7.50 -0.67 14.65
C ASP A 265 7.23 -0.47 16.16
N LEU A 266 6.19 -1.14 16.69
CA LEU A 266 5.81 -1.11 18.10
C LEU A 266 6.20 -2.43 18.80
N TYR A 267 7.45 -2.54 19.23
CA TYR A 267 8.04 -3.79 19.74
C TYR A 267 7.76 -4.08 21.23
N ASP A 268 7.63 -3.04 22.07
CA ASP A 268 7.52 -3.15 23.53
C ASP A 268 6.07 -2.97 24.02
N GLN A 269 5.15 -3.81 23.56
CA GLN A 269 3.76 -3.80 24.04
C GLN A 269 3.55 -4.83 25.17
N ASP A 270 2.96 -4.39 26.28
CA ASP A 270 2.53 -5.30 27.34
C ASP A 270 1.37 -6.16 26.83
N PHE A 271 1.55 -7.49 26.80
CA PHE A 271 0.45 -8.42 26.55
C PHE A 271 -0.54 -8.39 27.72
N PRO A 272 -1.77 -7.88 27.54
CA PRO A 272 -2.79 -8.10 28.53
C PRO A 272 -3.23 -9.56 28.39
N GLN A 273 -2.82 -10.44 29.31
CA GLN A 273 -3.47 -11.73 29.43
C GLN A 273 -4.88 -11.50 29.98
N LEU A 274 -5.91 -12.00 29.29
CA LEU A 274 -7.17 -12.23 30.00
C LEU A 274 -6.91 -13.25 31.09
N ALA A 275 -7.37 -12.94 32.29
CA ALA A 275 -7.45 -13.95 33.32
C ALA A 275 -8.38 -15.06 32.81
N ASP A 276 -7.82 -16.23 32.52
CA ASP A 276 -8.60 -17.43 32.23
C ASP A 276 -9.30 -17.85 33.53
N ASN A 277 -10.46 -17.25 33.78
CA ASN A 277 -11.29 -17.59 34.93
C ASN A 277 -12.06 -18.88 34.63
N LYS A 278 -11.34 -20.01 34.56
CA LYS A 278 -11.92 -21.33 34.26
C LYS A 278 -13.08 -21.72 35.19
N ASP A 279 -13.11 -21.15 36.38
CA ASP A 279 -14.11 -21.37 37.42
C ASP A 279 -15.07 -20.16 37.61
N GLY A 280 -15.07 -19.22 36.66
CA GLY A 280 -15.87 -18.00 36.70
C GLY A 280 -17.36 -18.23 36.44
N THR A 281 -18.18 -17.35 37.00
CA THR A 281 -19.63 -17.28 36.74
C THR A 281 -19.93 -16.37 35.56
N LEU A 282 -21.16 -16.43 35.00
CA LEU A 282 -21.60 -15.47 33.98
C LEU A 282 -21.43 -14.01 34.42
N ASP A 283 -21.66 -13.71 35.71
CA ASP A 283 -21.45 -12.36 36.25
C ASP A 283 -19.98 -11.94 36.19
N ASP A 284 -19.04 -12.88 36.41
CA ASP A 284 -17.60 -12.61 36.29
C ASP A 284 -17.22 -12.35 34.83
N ASP A 285 -17.78 -13.11 33.88
CA ASP A 285 -17.55 -12.93 32.44
C ASP A 285 -18.12 -11.59 31.93
N LEU A 286 -19.32 -11.19 32.37
CA LEU A 286 -19.90 -9.88 32.04
C LEU A 286 -19.07 -8.73 32.64
N GLN A 287 -18.50 -8.89 33.83
CA GLN A 287 -17.57 -7.92 34.42
C GLN A 287 -16.27 -7.81 33.61
N LEU A 288 -15.72 -8.94 33.19
CA LEU A 288 -14.52 -9.00 32.37
C LEU A 288 -14.72 -8.29 31.03
N LEU A 289 -15.85 -8.56 30.36
CA LEU A 289 -16.25 -7.87 29.12
C LEU A 289 -16.34 -6.37 29.34
N LYS A 290 -17.08 -5.95 30.39
CA LYS A 290 -17.20 -4.53 30.74
C LYS A 290 -15.84 -3.85 30.94
N GLN A 291 -14.96 -4.44 31.76
CA GLN A 291 -13.64 -3.86 32.03
C GLN A 291 -12.79 -3.76 30.76
N THR A 292 -12.85 -4.80 29.91
CA THR A 292 -12.11 -4.82 28.64
C THR A 292 -12.56 -3.69 27.71
N LEU A 293 -13.88 -3.44 27.61
CA LEU A 293 -14.45 -2.37 26.79
C LEU A 293 -14.11 -0.98 27.34
N GLU A 294 -14.24 -0.77 28.66
CA GLU A 294 -13.93 0.50 29.32
C GLU A 294 -12.43 0.85 29.25
N ASP A 295 -11.55 -0.14 29.42
CA ASP A 295 -10.10 0.04 29.25
C ASP A 295 -9.74 0.38 27.80
N SER A 296 -10.38 -0.29 26.84
CA SER A 296 -10.13 -0.06 25.40
C SER A 296 -10.60 1.33 24.98
N ASP A 297 -11.79 1.76 25.43
CA ASP A 297 -12.29 3.12 25.21
C ASP A 297 -11.33 4.18 25.78
N ALA A 298 -10.84 3.98 27.01
CA ALA A 298 -9.90 4.90 27.64
C ALA A 298 -8.58 5.03 26.85
N LEU A 299 -8.08 3.92 26.29
CA LEU A 299 -6.88 3.90 25.45
C LEU A 299 -7.11 4.59 24.10
N VAL A 300 -8.26 4.36 23.45
CA VAL A 300 -8.59 5.09 22.21
C VAL A 300 -8.69 6.60 22.49
N ARG A 301 -9.35 7.01 23.57
CA ARG A 301 -9.42 8.43 23.95
C ARG A 301 -8.05 9.03 24.25
N ARG A 302 -7.15 8.25 24.87
CA ARG A 302 -5.75 8.66 25.08
C ARG A 302 -5.04 8.90 23.75
N ALA A 303 -5.26 8.06 22.74
CA ALA A 303 -4.65 8.19 21.42
C ALA A 303 -4.90 9.56 20.77
N PHE A 304 -6.04 10.16 21.09
CA PHE A 304 -6.50 11.45 20.56
C PHE A 304 -6.49 12.60 21.59
N ALA A 305 -5.93 12.41 22.79
CA ALA A 305 -6.01 13.40 23.88
C ALA A 305 -5.32 14.75 23.56
N GLY A 306 -4.36 14.75 22.62
CA GLY A 306 -3.65 15.95 22.17
C GLY A 306 -4.35 16.77 21.07
N PHE A 307 -5.59 16.42 20.71
CA PHE A 307 -6.36 17.07 19.65
C PHE A 307 -7.45 17.97 20.24
N SER A 308 -7.66 19.13 19.60
CA SER A 308 -8.80 20.00 19.91
C SER A 308 -10.11 19.45 19.32
N GLU A 309 -11.27 19.91 19.82
CA GLU A 309 -12.58 19.53 19.25
C GLU A 309 -12.70 19.88 17.76
N GLU A 310 -12.08 20.98 17.31
CA GLU A 310 -12.06 21.37 15.89
C GLU A 310 -11.25 20.39 15.05
N GLU A 311 -10.10 19.94 15.55
CA GLU A 311 -9.27 18.95 14.86
C GLU A 311 -9.95 17.57 14.83
N LEU A 312 -10.59 17.14 15.92
CA LEU A 312 -11.34 15.88 15.94
C LEU A 312 -12.51 15.90 14.96
N THR A 313 -13.26 17.00 14.93
CA THR A 313 -14.34 17.20 13.94
C THR A 313 -13.80 17.23 12.51
N PHE A 314 -12.62 17.81 12.31
CA PHE A 314 -11.94 17.83 11.02
C PHE A 314 -11.56 16.42 10.57
N LEU A 315 -10.91 15.63 11.43
CA LEU A 315 -10.52 14.25 11.15
C LEU A 315 -11.75 13.40 10.79
N ASP A 316 -12.81 13.50 11.60
CA ASP A 316 -14.07 12.78 11.41
C ASP A 316 -14.71 13.06 10.04
N ARG A 317 -14.75 14.34 9.66
CA ARG A 317 -15.26 14.79 8.36
C ARG A 317 -14.37 14.32 7.21
N GLN A 318 -13.05 14.37 7.38
CA GLN A 318 -12.10 14.18 6.28
C GLN A 318 -11.88 12.72 5.85
N ARG A 319 -12.40 11.75 6.61
CA ARG A 319 -12.30 10.32 6.28
C ARG A 319 -12.76 9.97 4.85
N ALA A 320 -13.85 10.58 4.38
CA ALA A 320 -14.41 10.31 3.06
C ALA A 320 -13.69 11.04 1.91
N GLU A 321 -13.19 12.26 2.15
CA GLU A 321 -12.65 13.13 1.10
C GLU A 321 -11.25 12.70 0.64
N LEU A 322 -10.37 12.29 1.57
CA LEU A 322 -9.07 11.70 1.21
C LEU A 322 -9.27 10.43 0.38
N THR A 323 -10.19 9.57 0.83
CA THR A 323 -10.55 8.32 0.15
C THR A 323 -10.98 8.58 -1.29
N GLU A 324 -11.90 9.52 -1.51
CA GLU A 324 -12.41 9.83 -2.84
C GLU A 324 -11.33 10.46 -3.75
N ALA A 325 -10.42 11.24 -3.19
CA ALA A 325 -9.27 11.75 -3.94
C ALA A 325 -8.31 10.62 -4.33
N PHE A 326 -7.92 9.77 -3.39
CA PHE A 326 -6.93 8.72 -3.60
C PHE A 326 -7.44 7.54 -4.45
N ARG A 327 -8.77 7.35 -4.53
CA ARG A 327 -9.40 6.44 -5.47
C ARG A 327 -9.19 6.87 -6.93
N GLN A 328 -9.11 8.18 -7.17
CA GLN A 328 -9.00 8.77 -8.50
C GLN A 328 -7.55 9.06 -8.90
N TRP A 329 -6.74 9.50 -7.93
CA TRP A 329 -5.43 10.11 -8.17
C TRP A 329 -4.35 9.46 -7.32
N HIS A 330 -3.18 9.28 -7.91
CA HIS A 330 -2.00 8.79 -7.20
C HIS A 330 -1.30 9.93 -6.47
N TYR A 331 -1.39 11.15 -7.02
CA TYR A 331 -0.91 12.38 -6.40
C TYR A 331 -2.10 13.18 -5.90
N ILE A 332 -2.36 13.03 -4.60
CA ILE A 332 -3.48 13.66 -3.90
C ILE A 332 -3.38 15.20 -3.85
N ASP A 333 -2.25 15.77 -4.27
CA ASP A 333 -1.90 17.19 -4.21
C ASP A 333 -1.75 17.86 -5.58
N SER A 334 -1.25 17.15 -6.59
CA SER A 334 -0.97 17.74 -7.91
C SER A 334 -1.98 17.38 -9.00
N GLU A 335 -2.66 16.24 -8.91
CA GLU A 335 -3.67 15.83 -9.89
C GLU A 335 -5.08 16.32 -9.52
N ASP A 336 -5.30 16.63 -8.25
CA ASP A 336 -6.59 17.11 -7.77
C ASP A 336 -6.76 18.62 -8.00
N SER A 337 -7.61 18.97 -8.98
CA SER A 337 -7.96 20.36 -9.28
C SER A 337 -8.74 21.08 -8.15
N ASN A 338 -9.23 20.37 -7.13
CA ASN A 338 -9.94 20.99 -6.00
C ASN A 338 -8.95 21.46 -4.91
N ALA A 339 -8.53 22.72 -5.00
CA ALA A 339 -7.56 23.32 -4.08
C ALA A 339 -7.93 23.23 -2.59
N ARG A 340 -9.23 23.25 -2.24
CA ARG A 340 -9.67 23.07 -0.86
C ARG A 340 -9.40 21.65 -0.38
N ARG A 341 -9.79 20.64 -1.17
CA ARG A 341 -9.60 19.22 -0.83
C ARG A 341 -8.11 18.89 -0.73
N VAL A 342 -7.28 19.44 -1.62
CA VAL A 342 -5.81 19.35 -1.52
C VAL A 342 -5.31 19.89 -0.18
N ALA A 343 -5.71 21.11 0.19
CA ALA A 343 -5.27 21.72 1.45
C ALA A 343 -5.72 20.91 2.68
N ASP A 344 -6.95 20.39 2.66
CA ASP A 344 -7.48 19.56 3.74
C ASP A 344 -6.74 18.21 3.81
N ASN A 345 -6.47 17.53 2.69
CA ASN A 345 -5.71 16.28 2.66
C ASN A 345 -4.29 16.46 3.21
N LEU A 346 -3.61 17.57 2.86
CA LEU A 346 -2.29 17.88 3.40
C LEU A 346 -2.35 18.14 4.91
N ARG A 347 -3.37 18.85 5.40
CA ARG A 347 -3.60 19.04 6.85
C ARG A 347 -3.84 17.71 7.56
N LEU A 348 -4.62 16.81 6.96
CA LEU A 348 -4.92 15.49 7.52
C LEU A 348 -3.67 14.64 7.71
N ILE A 349 -2.75 14.64 6.73
CA ILE A 349 -1.45 13.98 6.85
C ILE A 349 -0.70 14.52 8.07
N GLU A 350 -0.51 15.83 8.17
CA GLU A 350 0.19 16.40 9.34
C GLU A 350 -0.48 16.12 10.69
N LEU A 351 -1.82 16.03 10.71
CA LEU A 351 -2.55 15.63 11.92
C LEU A 351 -2.36 14.14 12.25
N ALA A 352 -2.33 13.26 11.24
CA ALA A 352 -2.18 11.82 11.45
C ALA A 352 -0.83 11.45 12.07
N LYS A 353 0.23 12.24 11.86
CA LYS A 353 1.54 12.07 12.53
C LYS A 353 1.48 12.24 14.06
N ARG A 354 0.46 12.93 14.58
CA ARG A 354 0.31 13.24 16.02
C ARG A 354 -0.47 12.17 16.80
N ILE A 355 -1.05 11.19 16.11
CA ILE A 355 -1.86 10.14 16.74
C ILE A 355 -0.93 9.18 17.48
N ASP A 356 -1.30 8.82 18.71
CA ASP A 356 -0.61 7.79 19.48
C ASP A 356 -1.13 6.40 19.07
N TYR A 357 -0.56 5.88 17.98
CA TYR A 357 -0.89 4.55 17.45
C TYR A 357 -0.56 3.41 18.43
N ALA A 358 0.37 3.62 19.37
CA ALA A 358 0.65 2.62 20.41
C ALA A 358 -0.57 2.43 21.32
N SER A 359 -1.24 3.50 21.72
CA SER A 359 -2.48 3.40 22.51
C SER A 359 -3.62 2.71 21.72
N LEU A 360 -3.74 2.96 20.41
CA LEU A 360 -4.72 2.26 19.55
C LEU A 360 -4.43 0.76 19.45
N GLN A 361 -3.17 0.40 19.25
CA GLN A 361 -2.74 -1.00 19.20
C GLN A 361 -2.95 -1.71 20.54
N GLN A 362 -2.70 -1.04 21.67
CA GLN A 362 -3.00 -1.58 23.00
C GLN A 362 -4.50 -1.80 23.22
N ALA A 363 -5.35 -0.90 22.72
CA ALA A 363 -6.80 -1.08 22.78
C ALA A 363 -7.23 -2.29 21.95
N GLN A 364 -6.73 -2.44 20.72
CA GLN A 364 -7.02 -3.60 19.88
C GLN A 364 -6.49 -4.90 20.48
N LEU A 365 -5.30 -4.90 21.08
CA LEU A 365 -4.75 -6.05 21.81
C LEU A 365 -5.67 -6.48 22.97
N LYS A 366 -6.23 -5.52 23.72
CA LYS A 366 -7.23 -5.83 24.76
C LYS A 366 -8.48 -6.45 24.15
N LEU A 367 -9.03 -5.91 23.07
CA LEU A 367 -10.19 -6.50 22.41
C LEU A 367 -9.89 -7.90 21.84
N SER A 368 -8.69 -8.10 21.28
CA SER A 368 -8.27 -9.39 20.70
C SER A 368 -8.32 -10.54 21.70
N SER A 369 -8.22 -10.23 22.98
CA SER A 369 -8.31 -11.24 24.02
C SER A 369 -9.71 -11.88 24.10
N LEU A 370 -10.76 -11.20 23.62
CA LEU A 370 -12.10 -11.78 23.55
C LEU A 370 -12.19 -12.97 22.56
N ALA A 371 -11.28 -13.05 21.60
CA ALA A 371 -11.16 -14.15 20.63
C ALA A 371 -10.40 -15.35 21.23
N GLN A 372 -10.91 -15.92 22.33
CA GLN A 372 -10.32 -17.11 22.95
C GLN A 372 -11.32 -18.23 22.99
N ILE A 373 -11.01 -19.36 22.32
CA ILE A 373 -12.01 -20.43 22.08
C ILE A 373 -12.63 -20.99 23.37
N ASN A 374 -11.83 -21.10 24.43
CA ASN A 374 -12.33 -21.60 25.73
C ASN A 374 -13.23 -20.58 26.44
N PHE A 375 -12.94 -19.28 26.29
CA PHE A 375 -13.76 -18.21 26.82
C PHE A 375 -15.08 -18.13 26.07
N LEU A 376 -15.04 -18.09 24.73
CA LEU A 376 -16.21 -18.02 23.86
C LEU A 376 -17.17 -19.18 24.10
N LYS A 377 -16.68 -20.42 24.10
CA LYS A 377 -17.51 -21.62 24.38
C LYS A 377 -18.14 -21.59 25.77
N ARG A 378 -17.40 -21.13 26.79
CA ARG A 378 -17.95 -21.00 28.15
C ARG A 378 -19.04 -19.94 28.20
N LEU A 379 -18.77 -18.76 27.63
CA LEU A 379 -19.70 -17.63 27.59
C LEU A 379 -21.01 -18.01 26.91
N GLU A 380 -20.93 -18.65 25.75
CA GLU A 380 -22.10 -19.19 25.02
C GLU A 380 -22.90 -20.15 25.91
N GLN A 381 -22.22 -21.15 26.50
CA GLN A 381 -22.86 -22.16 27.33
C GLN A 381 -23.59 -21.55 28.54
N GLU A 382 -22.95 -20.60 29.23
CA GLU A 382 -23.52 -19.94 30.42
C GLU A 382 -24.70 -19.02 30.06
N LEU A 383 -24.62 -18.30 28.93
CA LEU A 383 -25.72 -17.48 28.42
C LEU A 383 -26.93 -18.35 28.01
N LEU A 384 -26.70 -19.42 27.25
CA LEU A 384 -27.74 -20.37 26.87
C LEU A 384 -28.41 -21.00 28.10
N ALA A 385 -27.63 -21.37 29.12
CA ALA A 385 -28.15 -21.92 30.37
C ALA A 385 -28.97 -20.90 31.18
N SER A 386 -28.50 -19.66 31.27
CA SER A 386 -29.12 -18.59 32.05
C SER A 386 -30.44 -18.10 31.44
N TYR A 387 -30.56 -18.13 30.11
CA TYR A 387 -31.71 -17.63 29.36
C TYR A 387 -32.54 -18.72 28.67
N ALA A 388 -32.38 -19.99 29.06
CA ALA A 388 -33.03 -21.15 28.44
C ALA A 388 -34.56 -21.04 28.29
N GLY A 389 -35.23 -20.23 29.11
CA GLY A 389 -36.68 -20.02 29.05
C GLY A 389 -37.16 -19.00 28.01
N ASN A 390 -36.25 -18.24 27.42
CA ASN A 390 -36.53 -17.03 26.66
C ASN A 390 -35.54 -16.80 25.50
N LEU A 391 -34.79 -17.83 25.09
CA LEU A 391 -33.85 -17.76 23.96
C LEU A 391 -34.45 -17.29 22.63
N ALA A 392 -35.78 -17.33 22.45
CA ALA A 392 -36.43 -16.82 21.24
C ALA A 392 -36.71 -15.31 21.27
N ASP A 393 -36.44 -14.64 22.40
CA ASP A 393 -36.60 -13.19 22.52
C ASP A 393 -35.44 -12.47 21.83
N ASP A 394 -35.74 -11.35 21.17
CA ASP A 394 -34.75 -10.55 20.43
C ASP A 394 -33.66 -10.00 21.36
N GLU A 395 -34.01 -9.49 22.54
CA GLU A 395 -33.05 -8.99 23.54
C GLU A 395 -33.21 -9.74 24.86
N LEU A 396 -32.16 -10.45 25.28
CA LEU A 396 -32.08 -11.20 26.53
C LEU A 396 -31.53 -10.36 27.69
N LEU A 397 -30.56 -9.49 27.38
CA LEU A 397 -29.86 -8.65 28.34
C LEU A 397 -29.46 -7.32 27.70
N ARG A 398 -29.60 -6.25 28.48
CA ARG A 398 -28.95 -4.96 28.23
C ARG A 398 -28.26 -4.48 29.51
N MET A 399 -26.98 -4.16 29.41
CA MET A 399 -26.17 -3.65 30.52
C MET A 399 -25.45 -2.37 30.12
N GLU A 400 -25.72 -1.29 30.85
CA GLU A 400 -25.06 0.00 30.66
C GLU A 400 -23.59 -0.04 31.17
N THR A 401 -22.67 0.51 30.38
CA THR A 401 -21.26 0.73 30.78
C THR A 401 -20.82 2.15 30.47
N ALA A 402 -19.64 2.56 30.94
CA ALA A 402 -19.09 3.87 30.59
C ALA A 402 -18.70 3.98 29.10
N ALA A 403 -18.46 2.85 28.42
CA ALA A 403 -18.09 2.79 27.01
C ALA A 403 -19.29 2.66 26.06
N GLY A 404 -20.48 2.33 26.58
CA GLY A 404 -21.71 2.07 25.82
C GLY A 404 -22.42 0.81 26.32
N ASP A 405 -23.54 0.44 25.70
CA ASP A 405 -24.33 -0.71 26.15
C ASP A 405 -23.73 -2.04 25.70
N ILE A 406 -23.74 -3.03 26.58
CA ILE A 406 -23.61 -4.45 26.22
C ILE A 406 -25.01 -5.01 25.99
N VAL A 407 -25.23 -5.63 24.84
CA VAL A 407 -26.50 -6.24 24.44
C VAL A 407 -26.30 -7.71 24.14
N VAL A 408 -27.16 -8.57 24.68
CA VAL A 408 -27.20 -10.01 24.35
C VAL A 408 -28.51 -10.34 23.65
N ASN A 409 -28.41 -10.92 22.46
CA ASN A 409 -29.53 -11.37 21.64
C ASN A 409 -29.78 -12.88 21.84
N GLY A 410 -31.01 -13.30 21.57
CA GLY A 410 -31.41 -14.70 21.62
C GLY A 410 -31.09 -15.45 20.32
N THR A 411 -31.41 -16.74 20.27
CA THR A 411 -31.19 -17.63 19.11
C THR A 411 -32.23 -17.45 18.00
N GLY A 412 -32.93 -16.32 18.00
CA GLY A 412 -34.12 -16.09 17.20
C GLY A 412 -33.82 -15.06 16.13
N ARG A 413 -34.20 -15.36 14.89
CA ARG A 413 -33.96 -14.45 13.76
C ARG A 413 -34.31 -12.99 14.06
N SER A 414 -33.32 -12.12 13.92
CA SER A 414 -33.35 -10.71 14.25
C SER A 414 -33.05 -9.83 13.02
N TRP A 415 -33.37 -8.54 13.13
CA TRP A 415 -32.94 -7.53 12.16
C TRP A 415 -32.34 -6.34 12.90
N GLN A 416 -31.02 -6.27 12.88
CA GLN A 416 -30.21 -5.25 13.54
C GLN A 416 -30.08 -4.00 12.67
N ARG A 417 -30.84 -2.94 13.05
CA ARG A 417 -30.98 -1.70 12.27
C ARG A 417 -30.16 -0.52 12.77
N LYS A 418 -30.26 -0.20 14.07
CA LYS A 418 -29.77 1.07 14.65
C LYS A 418 -29.58 0.93 16.15
N ASP A 419 -28.59 0.14 16.55
CA ASP A 419 -28.16 0.10 17.94
C ASP A 419 -26.67 0.36 17.98
N ASP A 420 -26.27 1.33 18.81
CA ASP A 420 -24.90 1.79 19.02
C ASP A 420 -24.28 1.05 20.23
N ALA A 421 -24.66 -0.22 20.40
CA ALA A 421 -24.10 -1.08 21.44
C ALA A 421 -22.57 -1.15 21.26
N VAL A 422 -21.83 -0.95 22.34
CA VAL A 422 -20.36 -1.07 22.32
C VAL A 422 -19.95 -2.53 22.17
N LEU A 423 -20.76 -3.45 22.71
CA LEU A 423 -20.64 -4.88 22.51
C LEU A 423 -22.01 -5.48 22.25
N ARG A 424 -22.12 -6.25 21.19
CA ARG A 424 -23.24 -7.18 20.95
C ARG A 424 -22.76 -8.62 21.03
N ILE A 425 -23.54 -9.45 21.70
CA ILE A 425 -23.37 -10.90 21.72
C ILE A 425 -24.65 -11.49 21.15
N ASP A 426 -24.56 -12.12 19.98
CA ASP A 426 -25.66 -12.88 19.40
C ASP A 426 -25.47 -14.37 19.65
N LEU A 427 -26.52 -15.04 20.14
CA LEU A 427 -26.49 -16.46 20.46
C LEU A 427 -26.93 -17.34 19.27
N GLY A 428 -27.36 -16.72 18.18
CA GLY A 428 -27.50 -17.35 16.88
C GLY A 428 -28.82 -17.10 16.15
N GLY A 429 -28.98 -17.78 15.02
CA GLY A 429 -30.13 -17.65 14.12
C GLY A 429 -29.79 -16.81 12.90
N ASP A 430 -30.51 -17.03 11.78
CA ASP A 430 -30.18 -16.39 10.49
C ASP A 430 -30.55 -14.90 10.46
N ASP A 431 -29.61 -14.05 10.88
CA ASP A 431 -29.79 -12.66 11.22
C ASP A 431 -29.46 -11.69 10.10
N PHE A 432 -29.97 -10.47 10.23
CA PHE A 432 -29.74 -9.41 9.25
C PHE A 432 -29.16 -8.16 9.91
N TYR A 433 -27.86 -7.95 9.71
CA TYR A 433 -27.12 -6.79 10.22
C TYR A 433 -27.01 -5.71 9.15
N THR A 434 -27.66 -4.57 9.40
CA THR A 434 -27.65 -3.41 8.49
C THR A 434 -26.92 -2.20 9.06
N ASN A 435 -26.31 -2.36 10.23
CA ASN A 435 -25.60 -1.34 10.99
C ASN A 435 -24.08 -1.43 10.76
N ALA A 436 -23.30 -0.83 11.67
CA ALA A 436 -21.84 -0.90 11.68
C ALA A 436 -21.39 -2.04 12.62
N ALA A 437 -21.82 -3.27 12.31
CA ALA A 437 -21.56 -4.47 13.12
C ALA A 437 -20.07 -4.58 13.50
N GLY A 438 -19.78 -4.68 14.80
CA GLY A 438 -18.40 -4.79 15.31
C GLY A 438 -17.47 -3.62 14.97
N SER A 439 -17.98 -2.43 14.64
CA SER A 439 -17.14 -1.30 14.19
C SER A 439 -17.09 -0.13 15.16
N ALA A 440 -15.91 0.50 15.24
CA ALA A 440 -15.79 1.86 15.73
C ALA A 440 -16.17 2.86 14.64
N THR A 441 -17.18 3.70 14.90
CA THR A 441 -17.75 4.64 13.91
C THR A 441 -17.26 6.08 14.05
N GLY A 442 -16.42 6.37 15.05
CA GLY A 442 -15.80 7.68 15.27
C GLY A 442 -15.44 7.90 16.75
N ILE A 443 -14.95 9.09 17.11
CA ILE A 443 -14.51 9.36 18.50
C ILE A 443 -15.67 9.33 19.53
N SER A 444 -16.91 9.49 19.06
CA SER A 444 -18.11 9.35 19.90
C SER A 444 -18.45 7.89 20.21
N HIS A 445 -18.10 6.97 19.32
CA HIS A 445 -18.24 5.52 19.48
C HIS A 445 -16.91 4.85 19.11
N PRO A 446 -15.88 5.01 19.96
CA PRO A 446 -14.50 4.67 19.64
C PRO A 446 -14.19 3.18 19.72
N VAL A 447 -15.10 2.38 20.29
CA VAL A 447 -15.01 0.93 20.38
C VAL A 447 -16.31 0.34 19.87
N GLY A 448 -16.22 -0.74 19.09
CA GLY A 448 -17.38 -1.54 18.71
C GLY A 448 -16.99 -3.01 18.57
N VAL A 449 -17.77 -3.89 19.19
CA VAL A 449 -17.53 -5.33 19.18
C VAL A 449 -18.81 -6.09 18.85
N LEU A 450 -18.71 -7.10 18.00
CA LEU A 450 -19.73 -8.13 17.80
C LEU A 450 -19.12 -9.51 18.05
N ILE A 451 -19.83 -10.33 18.82
CA ILE A 451 -19.59 -11.76 18.95
C ILE A 451 -20.86 -12.47 18.49
N GLU A 452 -20.82 -13.19 17.40
CA GLU A 452 -21.92 -14.00 16.84
C GLU A 452 -21.55 -15.49 17.03
N PHE A 453 -22.48 -16.30 17.56
CA PHE A 453 -22.22 -17.71 17.90
C PHE A 453 -22.73 -18.74 16.89
N GLY A 454 -23.74 -18.43 16.07
CA GLY A 454 -23.94 -19.15 14.84
C GLY A 454 -25.21 -18.79 14.07
N GLY A 455 -25.14 -18.80 12.75
CA GLY A 455 -26.27 -18.46 11.88
C GLY A 455 -26.00 -18.77 10.43
N ASN A 456 -26.81 -18.24 9.52
CA ASN A 456 -26.34 -17.93 8.17
C ASN A 456 -26.80 -16.51 7.93
N ASP A 457 -25.93 -15.59 8.31
CA ASP A 457 -26.21 -14.21 8.59
C ASP A 457 -25.88 -13.35 7.38
N ALA A 458 -26.63 -12.26 7.29
CA ALA A 458 -26.44 -11.25 6.27
C ALA A 458 -25.97 -9.97 6.93
N TYR A 459 -24.66 -9.74 6.90
CA TYR A 459 -24.02 -8.48 7.22
C TYR A 459 -24.03 -7.59 5.99
N GLU A 460 -25.08 -6.80 5.79
CA GLU A 460 -25.23 -5.92 4.62
C GLU A 460 -25.40 -4.46 5.02
N SER A 461 -24.31 -3.68 4.91
CA SER A 461 -24.33 -2.27 5.29
C SER A 461 -24.24 -1.35 4.08
N THR A 462 -25.17 -0.38 4.02
CA THR A 462 -25.11 0.72 3.04
C THR A 462 -24.26 1.90 3.53
N THR A 463 -23.65 1.79 4.71
CA THR A 463 -22.76 2.80 5.28
C THR A 463 -21.30 2.35 5.19
N GLN A 464 -20.38 3.32 5.16
CA GLN A 464 -18.94 3.05 5.29
C GLN A 464 -18.57 2.68 6.73
N HIS A 465 -17.39 2.13 6.93
CA HIS A 465 -16.81 1.82 8.25
C HIS A 465 -17.62 0.77 9.02
N CYS A 466 -17.90 -0.36 8.37
CA CYS A 466 -18.75 -1.44 8.88
C CYS A 466 -17.99 -2.78 8.94
N GLN A 467 -18.57 -3.75 9.67
CA GLN A 467 -18.06 -5.10 9.84
C GLN A 467 -16.60 -5.16 10.32
N GLY A 468 -16.40 -4.90 11.62
CA GLY A 468 -15.07 -4.97 12.23
C GLY A 468 -14.18 -3.75 11.96
N SER A 469 -14.70 -2.63 11.46
CA SER A 469 -13.90 -1.48 11.02
C SER A 469 -13.39 -0.61 12.18
N GLY A 470 -12.13 -0.17 12.10
CA GLY A 470 -11.47 0.76 13.04
C GLY A 470 -11.34 2.19 12.54
N SER A 471 -12.46 2.90 12.33
CA SER A 471 -12.44 4.21 11.65
C SER A 471 -11.63 5.28 12.39
N MET A 472 -11.91 5.56 13.66
CA MET A 472 -11.08 6.42 14.54
C MET A 472 -11.04 5.82 15.94
N GLY A 473 -10.80 4.51 15.98
CA GLY A 473 -10.91 3.69 17.18
C GLY A 473 -10.71 2.22 16.87
N CYS A 474 -11.31 1.34 17.66
CA CYS A 474 -11.07 -0.11 17.62
C CYS A 474 -12.36 -0.89 17.32
N GLY A 475 -12.37 -1.63 16.21
CA GLY A 475 -13.45 -2.52 15.79
C GLY A 475 -13.03 -3.99 15.87
N LEU A 476 -13.95 -4.86 16.29
CA LEU A 476 -13.78 -6.31 16.28
C LEU A 476 -15.12 -7.00 15.99
N LEU A 477 -15.17 -7.76 14.90
CA LEU A 477 -16.25 -8.70 14.61
C LEU A 477 -15.68 -10.12 14.78
N ILE A 478 -16.32 -10.93 15.62
CA ILE A 478 -16.07 -12.36 15.77
C ILE A 478 -17.33 -13.08 15.32
N ASP A 479 -17.21 -13.90 14.27
CA ASP A 479 -18.25 -14.83 13.84
C ASP A 479 -17.75 -16.26 14.08
N MET A 480 -18.58 -17.07 14.73
CA MET A 480 -18.16 -18.41 15.19
C MET A 480 -18.62 -19.55 14.28
N SER A 481 -19.66 -19.35 13.46
CA SER A 481 -20.09 -20.36 12.50
C SER A 481 -21.22 -19.86 11.61
N GLY A 482 -21.15 -20.21 10.33
CA GLY A 482 -22.30 -20.05 9.46
C GLY A 482 -21.98 -20.28 8.00
N ASN A 483 -22.81 -19.77 7.10
CA ASN A 483 -22.41 -19.50 5.72
C ASN A 483 -22.93 -18.11 5.44
N ASP A 484 -22.09 -17.14 5.71
CA ASP A 484 -22.43 -15.77 5.97
C ASP A 484 -22.14 -14.88 4.78
N GLN A 485 -22.83 -13.74 4.75
CA GLN A 485 -22.68 -12.73 3.72
C GLN A 485 -22.19 -11.43 4.33
N TYR A 486 -20.99 -11.05 3.89
CA TYR A 486 -20.23 -9.92 4.35
C TYR A 486 -20.20 -8.85 3.25
N ILE A 487 -21.26 -8.03 3.14
CA ILE A 487 -21.44 -7.04 2.07
C ILE A 487 -21.32 -5.61 2.60
N GLY A 488 -20.34 -4.86 2.09
CA GLY A 488 -20.13 -3.44 2.41
C GLY A 488 -19.80 -2.61 1.16
N LEU A 489 -19.80 -1.28 1.30
CA LEU A 489 -19.40 -0.37 0.23
C LEU A 489 -17.88 -0.13 0.27
N GLN A 490 -17.44 0.81 1.09
CA GLN A 490 -16.03 1.14 1.32
C GLN A 490 -15.74 1.08 2.82
N TRP A 491 -14.50 0.79 3.18
CA TRP A 491 -14.11 0.61 4.58
C TRP A 491 -14.97 -0.46 5.26
N ALA A 492 -14.92 -1.67 4.69
CA ALA A 492 -15.60 -2.84 5.21
C ALA A 492 -14.68 -4.05 5.33
N GLN A 493 -15.06 -4.92 6.26
CA GLN A 493 -14.48 -6.23 6.58
C GLN A 493 -13.05 -6.15 7.10
N GLY A 494 -12.88 -5.67 8.34
CA GLY A 494 -11.58 -5.59 9.00
C GLY A 494 -10.63 -4.49 8.50
N CYS A 495 -11.15 -3.31 8.12
CA CYS A 495 -10.40 -2.18 7.56
C CYS A 495 -10.07 -1.05 8.59
N ALA A 496 -9.24 -0.04 8.24
CA ALA A 496 -9.00 1.15 9.09
C ALA A 496 -8.59 2.47 8.36
N PHE A 497 -8.98 3.64 8.88
CA PHE A 497 -8.34 4.95 8.62
C PHE A 497 -8.52 5.92 9.79
N LEU A 498 -8.13 5.55 11.00
CA LEU A 498 -7.04 6.10 11.81
C LEU A 498 -7.09 5.37 13.17
N GLY A 499 -7.34 4.06 13.10
CA GLY A 499 -7.66 3.14 14.19
C GLY A 499 -7.24 1.72 13.87
N CYS A 500 -7.81 0.74 14.57
CA CYS A 500 -7.55 -0.68 14.33
C CYS A 500 -8.87 -1.43 14.09
N GLY A 501 -8.96 -2.25 13.05
CA GLY A 501 -10.15 -3.01 12.74
C GLY A 501 -9.83 -4.47 12.48
N ALA A 502 -10.71 -5.37 12.91
CA ALA A 502 -10.60 -6.78 12.56
C ALA A 502 -11.95 -7.46 12.38
N LEU A 503 -11.96 -8.40 11.44
CA LEU A 503 -12.97 -9.44 11.31
C LEU A 503 -12.27 -10.79 11.52
N VAL A 504 -12.82 -11.60 12.40
CA VAL A 504 -12.35 -12.96 12.68
C VAL A 504 -13.52 -13.90 12.42
N ASP A 505 -13.43 -14.68 11.35
CA ASP A 505 -14.40 -15.71 11.00
C ASP A 505 -13.82 -17.08 11.37
N TYR A 506 -14.59 -17.87 12.13
CA TYR A 506 -14.13 -19.16 12.61
C TYR A 506 -14.42 -20.31 11.65
N SER A 507 -15.56 -20.30 10.97
CA SER A 507 -15.94 -21.39 10.09
C SER A 507 -17.14 -21.04 9.23
N GLY A 508 -17.05 -21.32 7.94
CA GLY A 508 -18.21 -21.19 7.07
C GLY A 508 -17.92 -21.49 5.62
N ASN A 509 -18.76 -21.01 4.72
CA ASN A 509 -18.38 -20.85 3.31
C ASN A 509 -19.00 -19.52 2.91
N ASP A 510 -18.21 -18.48 3.02
CA ASP A 510 -18.67 -17.13 3.22
C ASP A 510 -18.40 -16.28 1.98
N ILE A 511 -19.16 -15.20 1.89
CA ILE A 511 -19.06 -14.26 0.77
C ILE A 511 -18.71 -12.89 1.31
N TYR A 512 -17.46 -12.49 1.07
CA TYR A 512 -16.97 -11.16 1.31
C TYR A 512 -17.11 -10.31 0.04
N ARG A 513 -17.88 -9.23 0.10
CA ARG A 513 -18.06 -8.30 -1.03
C ARG A 513 -17.89 -6.84 -0.62
N GLY A 514 -17.00 -6.14 -1.32
CA GLY A 514 -16.74 -4.70 -1.17
C GLY A 514 -16.54 -3.98 -2.49
N GLU A 515 -16.45 -2.65 -2.45
CA GLU A 515 -16.01 -1.85 -3.58
C GLU A 515 -14.50 -1.55 -3.47
N GLU A 516 -14.12 -0.45 -2.84
CA GLU A 516 -12.72 -0.05 -2.65
C GLU A 516 -12.39 0.07 -1.16
N LEU A 517 -11.12 -0.12 -0.80
CA LEU A 517 -10.66 0.00 0.59
C LEU A 517 -11.43 -0.94 1.53
N CYS A 518 -11.63 -2.18 1.08
CA CYS A 518 -12.29 -3.24 1.83
C CYS A 518 -11.38 -4.47 1.98
N GLN A 519 -11.81 -5.44 2.78
CA GLN A 519 -11.13 -6.72 2.95
C GLN A 519 -9.69 -6.52 3.43
N ALA A 520 -9.60 -5.98 4.65
CA ALA A 520 -8.38 -5.58 5.35
C ALA A 520 -7.52 -4.47 4.69
N ALA A 521 -8.14 -3.41 4.17
CA ALA A 521 -7.44 -2.20 3.78
C ALA A 521 -7.21 -1.24 4.97
N ALA A 522 -6.01 -0.68 5.12
CA ALA A 522 -5.72 0.31 6.16
C ALA A 522 -4.87 1.49 5.62
N ILE A 523 -5.19 2.73 5.97
CA ILE A 523 -4.28 3.87 5.82
C ILE A 523 -4.07 4.50 7.22
N PHE A 524 -2.81 4.69 7.60
CA PHE A 524 -2.23 4.95 8.92
C PHE A 524 -2.53 3.99 10.09
N GLY A 525 -3.67 3.28 10.07
CA GLY A 525 -4.07 2.33 11.11
C GLY A 525 -3.71 0.87 10.80
N SER A 526 -4.39 -0.08 11.45
CA SER A 526 -4.28 -1.50 11.11
C SER A 526 -5.63 -2.15 10.79
N GLY A 527 -5.66 -3.00 9.77
CA GLY A 527 -6.82 -3.77 9.34
C GLY A 527 -6.46 -5.24 9.18
N ILE A 528 -7.28 -6.13 9.72
CA ILE A 528 -7.07 -7.59 9.70
C ILE A 528 -8.35 -8.31 9.31
N ILE A 529 -8.26 -9.22 8.35
CA ILE A 529 -9.18 -10.35 8.22
C ILE A 529 -8.40 -11.58 8.66
N PHE A 530 -9.02 -12.38 9.52
CA PHE A 530 -8.57 -13.72 9.84
C PHE A 530 -9.74 -14.68 9.59
N ASP A 531 -9.68 -15.35 8.44
CA ASP A 531 -10.54 -16.46 8.07
C ASP A 531 -9.84 -17.76 8.47
N ILE A 532 -10.58 -18.64 9.16
CA ILE A 532 -10.00 -19.84 9.79
C ILE A 532 -10.34 -21.10 9.01
N SER A 533 -11.54 -21.21 8.47
CA SER A 533 -11.92 -22.39 7.71
C SER A 533 -13.13 -22.14 6.83
N GLY A 534 -13.07 -22.60 5.59
CA GLY A 534 -14.22 -22.54 4.72
C GLY A 534 -13.89 -22.80 3.26
N ASN A 535 -14.77 -22.40 2.36
CA ASN A 535 -14.40 -22.22 0.95
C ASN A 535 -15.04 -20.90 0.55
N ASP A 536 -14.21 -19.88 0.52
CA ASP A 536 -14.62 -18.52 0.69
C ASP A 536 -14.47 -17.74 -0.60
N ARG A 537 -15.26 -16.67 -0.68
CA ARG A 537 -15.30 -15.82 -1.86
C ARG A 537 -15.06 -14.38 -1.49
N PHE A 538 -13.88 -13.87 -1.86
CA PHE A 538 -13.50 -12.47 -1.69
C PHE A 538 -13.65 -11.69 -3.01
N GLU A 539 -14.60 -10.77 -3.05
CA GLU A 539 -14.83 -9.89 -4.21
C GLU A 539 -14.68 -8.41 -3.86
N ALA A 540 -13.74 -7.73 -4.51
CA ALA A 540 -13.57 -6.29 -4.41
C ALA A 540 -13.16 -5.66 -5.76
N GLN A 541 -12.94 -4.34 -5.76
CA GLN A 541 -12.54 -3.60 -6.95
C GLN A 541 -11.07 -3.20 -6.90
N GLN A 542 -10.75 -2.15 -6.13
CA GLN A 542 -9.37 -1.67 -6.01
C GLN A 542 -8.98 -1.33 -4.58
N LYS A 543 -7.68 -1.30 -4.28
CA LYS A 543 -7.12 -0.97 -2.96
C LYS A 543 -7.74 -1.82 -1.85
N SER A 544 -7.91 -3.11 -2.10
CA SER A 544 -8.62 -4.05 -1.21
C SER A 544 -7.83 -5.36 -1.07
N GLN A 545 -8.32 -6.32 -0.28
CA GLN A 545 -7.66 -7.64 -0.09
C GLN A 545 -6.21 -7.45 0.40
N ALA A 546 -6.07 -7.03 1.64
CA ALA A 546 -4.81 -6.60 2.25
C ALA A 546 -4.16 -5.44 1.47
N PHE A 547 -4.66 -4.22 1.70
CA PHE A 547 -4.05 -2.99 1.18
C PHE A 547 -3.44 -2.16 2.31
N GLY A 548 -2.18 -1.75 2.13
CA GLY A 548 -1.44 -0.93 3.10
C GLY A 548 -1.14 0.45 2.54
N GLY A 549 -2.00 1.44 2.80
CA GLY A 549 -1.71 2.83 2.43
C GLY A 549 -0.68 3.47 3.35
N ALA A 550 -0.49 4.79 3.25
CA ALA A 550 0.47 5.53 4.08
C ALA A 550 0.45 5.13 5.56
N HIS A 551 1.56 4.60 6.10
CA HIS A 551 1.71 4.10 7.48
C HIS A 551 0.66 3.06 7.95
N GLY A 552 -0.06 2.42 7.03
CA GLY A 552 -1.10 1.44 7.36
C GLY A 552 -0.57 0.01 7.34
N ILE A 553 -1.18 -0.87 8.15
CA ILE A 553 -0.97 -2.33 8.09
C ILE A 553 -2.24 -3.00 7.61
N GLY A 554 -2.21 -3.68 6.47
CA GLY A 554 -3.34 -4.47 5.97
C GLY A 554 -2.99 -5.95 5.87
N LEU A 555 -3.72 -6.82 6.56
CA LEU A 555 -3.48 -8.27 6.55
C LEU A 555 -4.77 -9.04 6.23
N LEU A 556 -4.70 -9.93 5.24
CA LEU A 556 -5.73 -10.94 4.99
C LEU A 556 -5.06 -12.29 5.23
N LEU A 557 -5.57 -13.01 6.22
CA LEU A 557 -5.02 -14.26 6.71
C LEU A 557 -6.08 -15.32 6.48
N ASP A 558 -5.75 -16.31 5.67
CA ASP A 558 -6.63 -17.42 5.28
C ASP A 558 -5.95 -18.74 5.66
N ALA A 559 -6.66 -19.61 6.37
CA ALA A 559 -6.03 -20.75 7.03
C ALA A 559 -6.42 -22.12 6.46
N GLU A 560 -7.66 -22.31 6.04
CA GLU A 560 -8.10 -23.59 5.46
C GLU A 560 -9.20 -23.31 4.43
N GLY A 561 -9.03 -23.75 3.18
CA GLY A 561 -10.14 -23.68 2.24
C GLY A 561 -9.79 -23.96 0.79
N HIS A 562 -10.74 -23.73 -0.11
CA HIS A 562 -10.47 -23.59 -1.54
C HIS A 562 -11.12 -22.28 -1.98
N ASP A 563 -10.31 -21.25 -2.10
CA ASP A 563 -10.80 -19.89 -2.05
C ASP A 563 -10.76 -19.20 -3.41
N TYR A 564 -11.70 -18.28 -3.59
CA TYR A 564 -11.81 -17.47 -4.78
C TYR A 564 -11.62 -16.00 -4.44
N ARG A 565 -10.49 -15.42 -4.87
CA ARG A 565 -10.13 -14.02 -4.64
C ARG A 565 -10.15 -13.23 -5.94
N TYR A 566 -11.05 -12.25 -6.03
CA TYR A 566 -11.24 -11.43 -7.22
C TYR A 566 -11.23 -9.93 -6.92
N ALA A 567 -10.27 -9.20 -7.50
CA ALA A 567 -10.07 -7.77 -7.25
C ALA A 567 -9.89 -6.96 -8.56
N LYS A 568 -10.97 -6.77 -9.34
CA LYS A 568 -11.02 -5.88 -10.52
C LYS A 568 -12.43 -5.69 -11.07
N GLY A 569 -12.58 -4.82 -12.09
CA GLY A 569 -13.77 -4.78 -12.95
C GLY A 569 -14.50 -3.43 -13.01
N LYS A 570 -14.20 -2.49 -12.10
CA LYS A 570 -14.81 -1.16 -12.07
C LYS A 570 -13.97 -0.08 -12.75
N TYR A 571 -12.65 -0.09 -12.58
CA TYR A 571 -11.76 0.98 -13.04
C TYR A 571 -10.86 0.52 -14.19
N PRO A 572 -11.01 1.08 -15.41
CA PRO A 572 -10.12 0.75 -16.50
C PRO A 572 -8.71 1.27 -16.20
N THR A 573 -7.71 0.60 -16.75
CA THR A 573 -6.33 0.99 -16.52
C THR A 573 -5.97 2.36 -17.09
N GLY A 574 -5.16 3.11 -16.34
CA GLY A 574 -4.48 4.32 -16.84
C GLY A 574 -3.57 4.10 -18.06
N TYR A 575 -3.13 2.88 -18.34
CA TYR A 575 -2.29 2.55 -19.50
C TYR A 575 -3.09 2.50 -20.82
N GLY A 576 -4.42 2.53 -20.78
CA GLY A 576 -5.30 2.54 -21.96
C GLY A 576 -5.45 1.19 -22.68
N ASP A 577 -4.98 0.09 -22.06
CA ASP A 577 -5.13 -1.26 -22.58
C ASP A 577 -6.58 -1.73 -22.48
N ALA A 578 -7.15 -2.17 -23.61
CA ALA A 578 -8.56 -2.56 -23.68
C ALA A 578 -8.84 -3.83 -22.85
N GLY A 579 -9.83 -3.76 -21.96
CA GLY A 579 -10.24 -4.89 -21.12
C GLY A 579 -9.36 -5.12 -19.88
N ILE A 580 -8.36 -4.25 -19.64
CA ILE A 580 -7.51 -4.28 -18.45
C ILE A 580 -8.01 -3.27 -17.42
N PHE A 581 -8.01 -3.67 -16.15
CA PHE A 581 -8.51 -2.90 -15.02
C PHE A 581 -7.39 -2.66 -14.00
N ASP A 582 -7.44 -1.54 -13.28
CA ASP A 582 -6.56 -1.31 -12.14
C ASP A 582 -7.11 -1.99 -10.87
N SER A 583 -6.22 -2.46 -10.00
CA SER A 583 -6.56 -3.20 -8.78
C SER A 583 -5.87 -2.65 -7.53
N TRP A 584 -4.54 -2.55 -7.42
CA TRP A 584 -3.88 -2.15 -6.17
C TRP A 584 -4.25 -3.05 -4.97
N SER A 585 -4.42 -4.35 -5.19
CA SER A 585 -5.01 -5.27 -4.21
C SER A 585 -4.16 -6.53 -4.05
N GLN A 586 -4.56 -7.43 -3.14
CA GLN A 586 -3.88 -8.71 -2.92
C GLN A 586 -2.45 -8.53 -2.40
N GLY A 587 -2.33 -7.96 -1.20
CA GLY A 587 -1.03 -7.72 -0.56
C GLY A 587 -0.26 -6.55 -1.18
N CYS A 588 -0.98 -5.49 -1.55
CA CYS A 588 -0.38 -4.30 -2.18
C CYS A 588 -0.23 -3.15 -1.18
N ALA A 589 0.95 -2.53 -1.10
CA ALA A 589 1.21 -1.38 -0.24
C ALA A 589 1.54 -0.12 -1.05
N GLN A 590 0.95 1.03 -0.69
CA GLN A 590 1.12 2.28 -1.44
C GLN A 590 1.21 3.54 -0.55
N GLY A 591 2.25 4.35 -0.74
CA GLY A 591 2.33 5.67 -0.12
C GLY A 591 1.69 6.80 -0.95
N PHE A 592 1.45 7.94 -0.30
CA PHE A 592 1.08 9.18 -1.00
C PHE A 592 2.34 9.81 -1.58
N ARG A 593 2.52 9.68 -2.90
CA ARG A 593 3.75 10.11 -3.58
C ARG A 593 4.08 11.57 -3.25
N ASN A 594 5.34 11.80 -2.85
CA ASN A 594 5.89 13.08 -2.36
C ASN A 594 5.36 13.59 -1.01
N ARG A 595 4.51 12.84 -0.31
CA ARG A 595 3.82 13.30 0.90
C ARG A 595 3.97 12.37 2.11
N ALA A 596 3.78 11.07 1.93
CA ALA A 596 3.85 10.10 3.01
C ALA A 596 4.26 8.71 2.49
N SER A 597 5.26 8.10 3.12
CA SER A 597 5.69 6.72 2.85
C SER A 597 4.55 5.72 3.04
N GLY A 598 4.53 4.69 2.20
CA GLY A 598 3.54 3.62 2.21
C GLY A 598 3.57 2.74 3.45
N GLY A 599 2.58 1.85 3.52
CA GLY A 599 2.39 0.93 4.62
C GLY A 599 3.04 -0.44 4.41
N ILE A 600 2.57 -1.42 5.17
CA ILE A 600 2.85 -2.84 4.97
C ILE A 600 1.55 -3.57 4.66
N ALA A 601 1.56 -4.44 3.66
CA ALA A 601 0.39 -5.19 3.23
C ALA A 601 0.73 -6.65 2.97
N GLY A 602 -0.10 -7.59 3.41
CA GLY A 602 0.19 -9.02 3.34
C GLY A 602 -1.03 -9.90 3.14
N ILE A 603 -0.97 -10.82 2.18
CA ILE A 603 -1.79 -12.03 2.19
C ILE A 603 -0.93 -13.19 2.70
N VAL A 604 -1.48 -13.97 3.63
CA VAL A 604 -0.92 -15.26 4.05
C VAL A 604 -2.00 -16.31 3.91
N ASP A 605 -1.74 -17.28 3.06
CA ASP A 605 -2.56 -18.47 2.83
C ASP A 605 -1.84 -19.69 3.42
N LEU A 606 -2.56 -20.67 3.96
CA LEU A 606 -1.94 -21.86 4.54
C LEU A 606 -2.24 -23.15 3.78
N GLU A 607 -3.44 -23.32 3.26
CA GLU A 607 -3.89 -24.58 2.66
C GLU A 607 -5.06 -24.30 1.71
N GLY A 608 -4.96 -24.74 0.45
CA GLY A 608 -6.07 -24.68 -0.47
C GLY A 608 -5.69 -24.84 -1.93
N GLU A 609 -6.67 -25.11 -2.80
CA GLU A 609 -6.48 -25.04 -4.26
C GLU A 609 -7.19 -23.76 -4.70
N ASP A 610 -6.44 -22.69 -4.82
CA ASP A 610 -6.96 -21.35 -4.81
C ASP A 610 -6.94 -20.68 -6.18
N TYR A 611 -7.91 -19.78 -6.35
CA TYR A 611 -8.04 -18.98 -7.56
C TYR A 611 -7.92 -17.49 -7.24
N ASN A 612 -6.77 -16.92 -7.62
CA ASN A 612 -6.35 -15.57 -7.30
C ASN A 612 -6.35 -14.68 -8.55
N GLU A 613 -7.39 -13.89 -8.79
CA GLU A 613 -7.52 -13.05 -9.99
C GLU A 613 -7.66 -11.54 -9.71
N ALA A 614 -6.66 -10.76 -10.15
CA ALA A 614 -6.64 -9.32 -9.95
C ALA A 614 -6.26 -8.52 -11.22
N GLY A 615 -6.47 -7.21 -11.13
CA GLY A 615 -6.10 -6.23 -12.15
C GLY A 615 -4.63 -5.81 -12.03
N ASN A 616 -4.33 -4.59 -12.44
CA ASN A 616 -2.98 -4.06 -12.31
C ASN A 616 -2.60 -3.75 -10.87
N PHE A 617 -1.31 -3.83 -10.55
CA PHE A 617 -0.74 -3.60 -9.22
C PHE A 617 -1.35 -4.58 -8.22
N SER A 618 -0.96 -5.85 -8.30
CA SER A 618 -1.55 -6.90 -7.45
C SER A 618 -0.57 -8.00 -7.05
N GLN A 619 -0.95 -8.83 -6.08
CA GLN A 619 -0.26 -10.07 -5.74
C GLN A 619 1.18 -9.80 -5.23
N GLY A 620 1.26 -9.22 -4.04
CA GLY A 620 2.51 -9.02 -3.30
C GLY A 620 3.41 -7.93 -3.89
N GLY A 621 3.04 -6.66 -3.73
CA GLY A 621 3.84 -5.57 -4.30
C GLY A 621 3.75 -4.21 -3.63
N GLY A 622 4.78 -3.40 -3.87
CA GLY A 622 4.95 -2.11 -3.23
C GLY A 622 4.97 -0.94 -4.21
N TYR A 623 4.44 0.20 -3.78
CA TYR A 623 4.52 1.47 -4.49
C TYR A 623 4.84 2.62 -3.51
N TYR A 624 5.85 3.43 -3.81
CA TYR A 624 6.23 4.60 -2.99
C TYR A 624 6.43 4.27 -1.49
N PHE A 625 7.57 3.65 -1.18
CA PHE A 625 7.92 3.21 0.19
C PHE A 625 6.92 2.24 0.85
N GLY A 626 5.99 1.67 0.07
CA GLY A 626 5.17 0.55 0.52
C GLY A 626 5.95 -0.76 0.49
N TYR A 627 5.68 -1.64 1.45
CA TYR A 627 6.15 -3.03 1.46
C TYR A 627 4.96 -3.98 1.36
N GLY A 628 4.74 -4.55 0.19
CA GLY A 628 3.69 -5.53 -0.06
C GLY A 628 4.23 -6.94 -0.16
N PHE A 629 3.50 -7.92 0.39
CA PHE A 629 3.82 -9.33 0.23
C PHE A 629 2.60 -10.23 -0.01
N PHE A 630 2.83 -11.34 -0.68
CA PHE A 630 1.90 -12.46 -0.81
C PHE A 630 2.70 -13.72 -0.45
N HIS A 631 2.18 -14.54 0.46
CA HIS A 631 2.83 -15.78 0.85
C HIS A 631 1.79 -16.89 0.91
N ASP A 632 1.86 -17.80 -0.05
CA ASP A 632 1.13 -19.05 0.00
C ASP A 632 1.99 -20.10 0.69
N VAL A 633 1.49 -20.67 1.78
CA VAL A 633 2.17 -21.74 2.53
C VAL A 633 1.62 -23.13 2.14
N GLY A 634 0.62 -23.16 1.27
CA GLY A 634 -0.02 -24.36 0.72
C GLY A 634 0.95 -25.31 0.03
N GLN A 635 0.45 -26.50 -0.27
CA GLN A 635 1.18 -27.56 -0.98
C GLN A 635 0.36 -28.09 -2.17
N GLN A 636 -0.65 -27.32 -2.57
CA GLN A 636 -1.71 -27.66 -3.51
C GLN A 636 -1.52 -26.84 -4.79
N ASP A 637 -2.21 -27.21 -5.87
CA ASP A 637 -2.08 -26.49 -7.14
C ASP A 637 -2.94 -25.21 -7.12
N ASP A 638 -2.33 -24.05 -7.36
CA ASP A 638 -2.96 -22.74 -7.35
C ASP A 638 -2.97 -22.05 -8.72
N HIS A 639 -3.89 -21.08 -8.87
CA HIS A 639 -4.01 -20.27 -10.08
C HIS A 639 -3.93 -18.77 -9.78
N TYR A 640 -2.82 -18.15 -10.20
CA TYR A 640 -2.58 -16.72 -10.09
C TYR A 640 -2.79 -16.01 -11.43
N ILE A 641 -3.73 -15.06 -11.49
CA ILE A 641 -4.01 -14.23 -12.67
C ILE A 641 -3.91 -12.75 -12.34
N GLY A 642 -2.84 -12.12 -12.80
CA GLY A 642 -2.69 -10.66 -12.80
C GLY A 642 -2.87 -10.02 -14.19
N SER A 643 -2.73 -8.69 -14.26
CA SER A 643 -2.77 -7.96 -15.54
C SER A 643 -1.45 -7.25 -15.89
N ARG A 644 -1.01 -6.29 -15.07
CA ARG A 644 0.25 -5.57 -15.20
C ARG A 644 0.73 -5.14 -13.81
N TYR A 645 2.02 -5.22 -13.50
CA TYR A 645 2.55 -5.11 -12.14
C TYR A 645 1.89 -6.14 -11.22
N ASN A 646 2.22 -7.42 -11.41
CA ASN A 646 1.65 -8.51 -10.60
C ASN A 646 2.67 -9.60 -10.28
N GLN A 647 2.38 -10.39 -9.25
CA GLN A 647 3.15 -11.57 -8.83
C GLN A 647 4.57 -11.18 -8.43
N GLY A 648 4.69 -10.46 -7.31
CA GLY A 648 5.97 -9.90 -6.87
C GLY A 648 6.38 -8.72 -7.73
N PHE A 649 6.03 -7.49 -7.33
CA PHE A 649 6.44 -6.28 -8.05
C PHE A 649 6.79 -5.11 -7.11
N CYS A 650 7.62 -4.18 -7.59
CA CYS A 650 7.75 -2.88 -6.93
C CYS A 650 7.88 -1.71 -7.92
N ALA A 651 7.44 -0.54 -7.47
CA ALA A 651 7.67 0.72 -8.15
C ALA A 651 7.98 1.87 -7.17
N HIS A 652 8.94 2.74 -7.51
CA HIS A 652 9.25 3.97 -6.78
C HIS A 652 9.66 3.74 -5.31
N GLN A 653 10.90 3.30 -5.06
CA GLN A 653 11.43 3.17 -3.70
C GLN A 653 10.61 2.25 -2.79
N ALA A 654 10.02 1.20 -3.35
CA ALA A 654 9.14 0.27 -2.65
C ALA A 654 9.75 -1.15 -2.54
N VAL A 655 9.02 -2.04 -1.89
CA VAL A 655 9.42 -3.44 -1.73
C VAL A 655 8.23 -4.36 -2.08
N GLY A 656 8.48 -5.37 -2.89
CA GLY A 656 7.50 -6.42 -3.20
C GLY A 656 8.08 -7.81 -2.96
N VAL A 657 7.33 -8.67 -2.29
CA VAL A 657 7.73 -10.07 -2.05
C VAL A 657 6.58 -11.03 -2.41
N PHE A 658 6.87 -12.06 -3.19
CA PHE A 658 5.94 -13.15 -3.48
C PHE A 658 6.61 -14.46 -3.14
N LEU A 659 5.98 -15.27 -2.29
CA LEU A 659 6.45 -16.58 -1.85
C LEU A 659 5.34 -17.60 -2.08
N GLU A 660 5.67 -18.74 -2.65
CA GLU A 660 4.77 -19.89 -2.85
C GLU A 660 5.56 -21.15 -2.43
N GLU A 661 5.02 -21.93 -1.48
CA GLU A 661 5.71 -23.06 -0.82
C GLU A 661 5.55 -24.42 -1.53
N GLY A 662 4.52 -24.61 -2.34
CA GLY A 662 4.56 -25.64 -3.37
C GLY A 662 3.22 -25.96 -4.02
N GLY A 663 3.28 -26.57 -5.18
CA GLY A 663 2.10 -26.91 -5.97
C GLY A 663 2.51 -27.41 -7.36
N ASN A 664 1.62 -27.37 -8.32
CA ASN A 664 1.98 -27.27 -9.74
C ASN A 664 1.17 -26.10 -10.29
N ASP A 665 1.72 -24.92 -10.08
CA ASP A 665 0.98 -23.68 -10.11
C ASP A 665 0.96 -23.05 -11.48
N TRP A 666 -0.05 -22.21 -11.67
CA TRP A 666 -0.20 -21.46 -12.90
C TRP A 666 -0.14 -19.96 -12.68
N TYR A 667 0.98 -19.38 -13.07
CA TYR A 667 1.22 -17.95 -13.04
C TYR A 667 0.87 -17.31 -14.39
N GLN A 668 -0.25 -16.60 -14.44
CA GLN A 668 -0.73 -15.91 -15.63
C GLN A 668 -0.71 -14.39 -15.49
N THR A 669 -0.27 -13.73 -16.57
CA THR A 669 -0.49 -12.30 -16.76
C THR A 669 -1.35 -12.04 -18.00
N ARG A 670 -2.36 -11.17 -17.88
CA ARG A 670 -3.18 -10.76 -19.04
C ARG A 670 -2.46 -9.78 -19.95
N GLN A 671 -1.37 -9.15 -19.49
CA GLN A 671 -0.63 -8.17 -20.27
C GLN A 671 0.89 -8.37 -20.19
N SER A 672 1.61 -7.69 -19.31
CA SER A 672 3.09 -7.68 -19.23
C SER A 672 3.51 -7.05 -17.91
N VAL A 673 4.82 -6.98 -17.62
CA VAL A 673 5.33 -6.43 -16.35
C VAL A 673 4.80 -7.30 -15.20
N SER A 674 5.28 -8.54 -15.09
CA SER A 674 4.83 -9.51 -14.07
C SER A 674 5.94 -10.45 -13.61
N GLN A 675 5.68 -11.24 -12.56
CA GLN A 675 6.51 -12.37 -12.11
C GLN A 675 7.92 -11.92 -11.73
N GLY A 676 8.05 -11.31 -10.55
CA GLY A 676 9.31 -10.75 -10.09
C GLY A 676 9.78 -9.61 -10.99
N LEU A 677 9.42 -8.37 -10.62
CA LEU A 677 9.95 -7.18 -11.30
C LEU A 677 10.17 -5.99 -10.39
N ALA A 678 11.19 -5.20 -10.67
CA ALA A 678 11.53 -4.02 -9.90
C ALA A 678 11.76 -2.78 -10.78
N TRP A 679 11.02 -1.70 -10.51
CA TRP A 679 11.09 -0.45 -11.28
C TRP A 679 11.34 0.77 -10.37
N ASP A 680 12.36 1.58 -10.66
CA ASP A 680 12.61 2.85 -9.97
C ASP A 680 13.01 2.71 -8.49
N GLU A 681 14.32 2.50 -8.26
CA GLU A 681 14.98 2.55 -6.95
C GLU A 681 14.37 1.62 -5.89
N CYS A 682 13.92 0.44 -6.29
CA CYS A 682 13.13 -0.47 -5.46
C CYS A 682 13.69 -1.91 -5.46
N SER A 683 13.15 -2.79 -4.62
CA SER A 683 13.55 -4.20 -4.58
C SER A 683 12.38 -5.18 -4.64
N THR A 684 12.56 -6.28 -5.37
CA THR A 684 11.58 -7.36 -5.47
C THR A 684 12.21 -8.74 -5.31
N VAL A 685 11.49 -9.60 -4.59
CA VAL A 685 11.76 -11.04 -4.47
C VAL A 685 10.52 -11.82 -4.89
N PHE A 686 10.68 -12.76 -5.82
CA PHE A 686 9.70 -13.77 -6.17
C PHE A 686 10.36 -15.13 -5.96
N ILE A 687 9.74 -16.01 -5.17
CA ILE A 687 10.25 -17.36 -4.93
C ILE A 687 9.11 -18.36 -4.97
N ASP A 688 9.31 -19.40 -5.78
CA ASP A 688 8.52 -20.62 -5.78
C ASP A 688 9.43 -21.74 -5.23
N TYR A 689 8.94 -22.51 -4.25
CA TYR A 689 9.76 -23.50 -3.55
C TYR A 689 9.75 -24.88 -4.18
N LEU A 690 8.64 -25.32 -4.76
CA LEU A 690 8.41 -26.70 -5.16
C LEU A 690 7.30 -26.78 -6.21
N GLY A 691 7.56 -27.43 -7.34
CA GLY A 691 6.45 -27.79 -8.20
C GLY A 691 6.84 -28.31 -9.56
N ASN A 692 5.92 -28.25 -10.51
CA ASN A 692 6.25 -28.24 -11.94
C ASN A 692 5.35 -27.17 -12.55
N ASP A 693 5.87 -25.96 -12.56
CA ASP A 693 5.07 -24.76 -12.59
C ASP A 693 5.01 -24.17 -13.99
N ARG A 694 4.00 -23.34 -14.21
CA ARG A 694 3.79 -22.69 -15.49
C ARG A 694 3.76 -21.19 -15.34
N TYR A 695 4.74 -20.54 -15.97
CA TYR A 695 4.93 -19.10 -15.96
C TYR A 695 4.62 -18.46 -17.32
N GLU A 696 3.57 -17.64 -17.38
CA GLU A 696 3.23 -16.84 -18.57
C GLU A 696 3.63 -15.37 -18.38
N GLY A 697 4.81 -14.98 -18.90
CA GLY A 697 5.41 -13.65 -18.67
C GLY A 697 4.81 -12.52 -19.53
N GLY A 698 3.94 -12.85 -20.49
CA GLY A 698 3.22 -11.87 -21.31
C GLY A 698 4.12 -11.02 -22.21
N GLY A 699 3.77 -9.74 -22.38
CA GLY A 699 4.26 -8.87 -23.45
C GLY A 699 5.66 -8.24 -23.27
N GLY A 700 6.28 -8.34 -22.09
CA GLY A 700 7.60 -7.73 -21.84
C GLY A 700 7.85 -7.32 -20.39
N PHE A 701 9.14 -7.17 -20.05
CA PHE A 701 9.63 -6.74 -18.73
C PHE A 701 9.13 -7.59 -17.55
N SER A 702 9.24 -8.91 -17.66
CA SER A 702 8.75 -9.91 -16.69
C SER A 702 9.84 -10.91 -16.35
N GLN A 703 9.57 -11.79 -15.38
CA GLN A 703 10.42 -12.93 -15.01
C GLN A 703 11.84 -12.51 -14.58
N GLY A 704 11.92 -11.82 -13.44
CA GLY A 704 13.16 -11.34 -12.84
C GLY A 704 13.70 -10.02 -13.42
N ALA A 705 12.82 -9.14 -13.92
CA ALA A 705 13.23 -7.91 -14.61
C ALA A 705 13.48 -6.73 -13.66
N SER A 706 14.46 -5.87 -13.95
CA SER A 706 14.76 -4.69 -13.13
C SER A 706 15.14 -3.47 -13.96
N ALA A 707 14.77 -2.25 -13.55
CA ALA A 707 15.13 -1.01 -14.26
C ALA A 707 15.14 0.19 -13.31
N HIS A 708 15.89 1.22 -13.70
CA HIS A 708 16.02 2.47 -12.97
C HIS A 708 16.48 2.28 -11.52
N ASN A 709 17.61 1.61 -11.33
CA ASN A 709 18.27 1.41 -10.03
C ASN A 709 17.57 0.44 -9.11
N ALA A 710 17.03 -0.62 -9.68
CA ALA A 710 16.27 -1.60 -8.94
C ALA A 710 17.00 -2.94 -8.84
N VAL A 711 16.62 -3.73 -7.84
CA VAL A 711 17.13 -5.09 -7.62
C VAL A 711 15.96 -6.06 -7.72
N CYS A 712 16.12 -7.13 -8.51
CA CYS A 712 15.11 -8.18 -8.61
C CYS A 712 15.74 -9.56 -8.50
N LEU A 713 15.16 -10.38 -7.64
CA LEU A 713 15.37 -11.83 -7.57
C LEU A 713 14.07 -12.54 -7.96
N MET A 714 14.13 -13.38 -8.98
CA MET A 714 13.14 -14.42 -9.23
C MET A 714 13.85 -15.77 -9.07
N TRP A 715 13.32 -16.65 -8.24
CA TRP A 715 13.94 -17.93 -7.95
C TRP A 715 12.89 -19.04 -7.87
N ASP A 716 12.87 -19.91 -8.87
CA ASP A 716 12.24 -21.22 -8.78
C ASP A 716 13.25 -22.21 -8.18
N MET A 717 12.88 -22.86 -7.10
CA MET A 717 13.79 -23.67 -6.30
C MET A 717 13.80 -25.15 -6.64
N ASN A 718 12.83 -25.67 -7.40
CA ASN A 718 12.74 -27.06 -7.84
C ASN A 718 11.50 -27.34 -8.71
N GLY A 719 11.68 -27.89 -9.91
CA GLY A 719 10.58 -28.40 -10.72
C GLY A 719 10.99 -28.65 -12.16
N ASP A 720 10.26 -29.46 -12.95
CA ASP A 720 10.44 -29.42 -14.41
C ASP A 720 9.45 -28.40 -14.99
N ASP A 721 9.89 -27.15 -15.19
CA ASP A 721 9.02 -25.98 -15.32
C ASP A 721 8.81 -25.49 -16.76
N VAL A 722 7.74 -24.73 -16.97
CA VAL A 722 7.38 -24.15 -18.27
C VAL A 722 7.37 -22.62 -18.23
N TYR A 723 8.34 -22.01 -18.91
CA TYR A 723 8.46 -20.57 -19.07
C TYR A 723 7.98 -20.12 -20.46
N ASP A 724 6.73 -19.67 -20.53
CA ASP A 724 6.16 -18.99 -21.71
C ASP A 724 6.42 -17.48 -21.64
N TYR A 725 7.61 -17.10 -22.10
CA TYR A 725 8.02 -15.69 -22.18
C TYR A 725 9.07 -15.44 -23.28
N PRO A 726 8.66 -15.17 -24.53
CA PRO A 726 9.57 -15.06 -25.66
C PRO A 726 10.61 -13.93 -25.56
N ALA A 727 10.37 -12.92 -24.71
CA ALA A 727 11.32 -11.84 -24.50
C ALA A 727 12.51 -12.28 -23.63
N GLY A 728 12.38 -13.31 -22.80
CA GLY A 728 13.50 -13.83 -22.01
C GLY A 728 13.74 -13.11 -20.69
N GLN A 729 14.26 -13.89 -19.76
CA GLN A 729 14.31 -13.65 -18.32
C GLN A 729 15.48 -12.74 -17.90
N ALA A 730 15.45 -12.29 -16.63
CA ALA A 730 16.51 -11.51 -15.99
C ALA A 730 16.94 -10.24 -16.74
N ARG A 731 16.00 -9.58 -17.39
CA ARG A 731 16.28 -8.34 -18.12
C ARG A 731 16.49 -7.18 -17.16
N ALA A 732 17.74 -6.73 -17.06
CA ALA A 732 18.05 -5.42 -16.49
C ALA A 732 17.92 -4.35 -17.61
N GLY A 733 16.89 -3.51 -17.48
CA GLY A 733 16.48 -2.49 -18.43
C GLY A 733 17.27 -1.19 -18.35
N GLY A 734 16.75 -0.16 -19.04
CA GLY A 734 17.36 1.17 -19.08
C GLY A 734 17.36 1.87 -17.73
N ASN A 735 18.39 2.68 -17.48
CA ASN A 735 18.49 3.53 -16.30
C ASN A 735 18.41 5.02 -16.69
N ASP A 736 17.65 5.36 -17.72
CA ASP A 736 17.56 6.71 -18.28
C ASP A 736 16.91 7.73 -17.34
N TYR A 737 16.07 7.29 -16.39
CA TYR A 737 15.46 8.18 -15.38
C TYR A 737 16.52 8.82 -14.46
N HIS A 738 17.48 8.02 -13.98
CA HIS A 738 18.41 8.40 -12.90
C HIS A 738 19.89 8.23 -13.25
N GLY A 739 20.22 7.62 -14.38
CA GLY A 739 21.53 7.05 -14.65
C GLY A 739 21.84 5.81 -13.81
N GLY A 740 23.06 5.29 -13.94
CA GLY A 740 23.59 4.13 -13.21
C GLY A 740 23.03 2.78 -13.68
N THR A 741 22.86 1.85 -12.75
CA THR A 741 22.67 0.40 -13.01
C THR A 741 21.52 -0.21 -12.21
N SER A 742 20.99 -1.33 -12.68
CA SER A 742 20.07 -2.22 -11.94
C SER A 742 20.71 -3.59 -11.78
N LEU A 743 20.10 -4.50 -11.01
CA LEU A 743 20.54 -5.88 -10.88
C LEU A 743 19.36 -6.84 -11.00
N SER A 744 19.43 -7.74 -11.97
CA SER A 744 18.44 -8.79 -12.20
C SER A 744 19.06 -10.16 -12.02
N LEU A 745 18.40 -11.01 -11.25
CA LEU A 745 18.78 -12.41 -11.07
C LEU A 745 17.54 -13.29 -11.24
N PHE A 746 17.58 -14.15 -12.25
CA PHE A 746 16.63 -15.23 -12.46
C PHE A 746 17.37 -16.55 -12.19
N ILE A 747 16.81 -17.37 -11.33
CA ILE A 747 17.31 -18.71 -11.03
C ILE A 747 16.16 -19.68 -11.16
N ASP A 748 16.39 -20.69 -11.97
CA ASP A 748 15.65 -21.93 -11.99
C ASP A 748 16.61 -23.01 -11.49
N ALA A 749 16.21 -23.80 -10.50
CA ALA A 749 17.11 -24.74 -9.85
C ALA A 749 16.40 -26.03 -9.53
N GLY A 750 16.93 -27.17 -9.96
CA GLY A 750 16.26 -28.45 -9.74
C GLY A 750 15.08 -28.58 -10.70
N GLY A 751 14.93 -29.76 -11.30
CA GLY A 751 14.42 -29.80 -12.66
C GLY A 751 15.57 -30.11 -13.59
N GLY A 752 15.42 -31.11 -14.44
CA GLY A 752 16.43 -31.40 -15.45
C GLY A 752 15.93 -31.06 -16.85
N ASN A 753 14.64 -30.76 -16.99
CA ASN A 753 13.93 -30.76 -18.26
C ASN A 753 12.93 -29.60 -18.39
N ASP A 754 13.38 -28.40 -18.08
CA ASP A 754 12.60 -27.17 -18.22
C ASP A 754 12.35 -26.81 -19.69
N SER A 755 11.30 -26.01 -19.91
CA SER A 755 10.87 -25.59 -21.23
C SER A 755 10.83 -24.07 -21.33
N TYR A 756 11.81 -23.53 -22.05
CA TYR A 756 11.86 -22.11 -22.41
C TYR A 756 11.45 -21.89 -23.86
N ASN A 757 10.60 -20.89 -24.11
CA ASN A 757 10.34 -20.41 -25.47
C ASN A 757 11.08 -19.10 -25.81
N SER A 758 11.87 -18.58 -24.87
CA SER A 758 12.78 -17.45 -25.09
C SER A 758 13.99 -17.91 -25.90
N LYS A 759 14.70 -16.96 -26.53
CA LYS A 759 15.89 -17.30 -27.32
C LYS A 759 17.09 -17.71 -26.46
N ASP A 760 17.08 -17.30 -25.21
CA ASP A 760 18.25 -17.28 -24.35
C ASP A 760 18.10 -18.18 -23.12
N GLY A 761 16.88 -18.60 -22.80
CA GLY A 761 16.61 -19.65 -21.83
C GLY A 761 16.99 -21.02 -22.39
N ALA A 762 17.67 -21.81 -21.58
CA ALA A 762 18.05 -23.18 -21.89
C ALA A 762 18.48 -23.89 -20.61
N ASN A 763 18.26 -25.20 -20.56
CA ASN A 763 18.64 -26.01 -19.42
C ASN A 763 20.16 -26.06 -19.25
N ASP A 764 20.61 -26.24 -18.01
CA ASP A 764 22.02 -26.38 -17.65
C ASP A 764 22.87 -25.17 -18.10
N LYS A 765 22.35 -23.96 -17.92
CA LYS A 765 22.97 -22.74 -18.42
C LYS A 765 22.99 -21.64 -17.38
N VAL A 766 24.18 -21.09 -17.18
CA VAL A 766 24.37 -19.81 -16.49
C VAL A 766 24.90 -18.79 -17.48
N SER A 767 24.34 -17.58 -17.52
CA SER A 767 24.84 -16.51 -18.38
C SER A 767 24.56 -15.14 -17.79
N GLY A 768 25.46 -14.20 -18.09
CA GLY A 768 25.29 -12.79 -17.77
C GLY A 768 25.07 -11.97 -19.04
N TRP A 769 24.13 -11.04 -18.99
CA TRP A 769 23.90 -10.06 -20.05
C TRP A 769 24.86 -8.88 -19.91
N PRO A 770 25.21 -8.16 -21.01
CA PRO A 770 25.96 -6.89 -20.94
C PRO A 770 25.29 -5.73 -20.17
N ALA A 771 24.29 -5.99 -19.32
CA ALA A 771 23.46 -5.00 -18.65
C ALA A 771 23.12 -5.34 -17.18
N HIS A 772 23.93 -6.14 -16.47
CA HIS A 772 23.73 -6.49 -15.04
C HIS A 772 22.55 -7.45 -14.78
N GLY A 773 22.15 -8.23 -15.78
CA GLY A 773 21.16 -9.30 -15.65
C GLY A 773 21.79 -10.69 -15.71
N PHE A 774 21.33 -11.61 -14.88
CA PHE A 774 21.84 -13.00 -14.80
C PHE A 774 20.71 -14.01 -14.94
N PHE A 775 20.89 -14.92 -15.90
CA PHE A 775 20.06 -16.11 -16.06
C PHE A 775 20.85 -17.31 -15.53
N ALA A 776 20.24 -18.11 -14.67
CA ALA A 776 20.77 -19.38 -14.22
C ALA A 776 19.66 -20.43 -14.24
N ASP A 777 19.91 -21.51 -14.96
CA ASP A 777 19.17 -22.76 -14.90
C ASP A 777 20.16 -23.83 -14.43
N LEU A 778 19.83 -24.48 -13.31
CA LEU A 778 20.73 -25.37 -12.58
C LEU A 778 20.17 -26.81 -12.56
N PRO A 779 20.98 -27.84 -12.90
CA PRO A 779 20.54 -29.26 -12.94
C PRO A 779 20.09 -29.85 -11.60
N GLY A 780 20.17 -29.08 -10.53
CA GLY A 780 19.94 -29.50 -9.16
C GLY A 780 19.91 -28.26 -8.26
N SER A 781 19.98 -28.49 -6.96
CA SER A 781 19.83 -27.39 -6.00
C SER A 781 20.93 -26.33 -6.16
N LEU A 782 20.62 -25.09 -5.76
CA LEU A 782 21.62 -24.02 -5.67
C LEU A 782 22.83 -24.41 -4.81
N ALA A 783 22.61 -25.20 -3.75
CA ALA A 783 23.69 -25.69 -2.91
C ALA A 783 24.65 -26.59 -3.69
N ASP A 784 24.13 -27.48 -4.55
CA ASP A 784 24.94 -28.35 -5.41
C ASP A 784 25.70 -27.54 -6.47
N ALA A 785 25.08 -26.48 -7.01
CA ALA A 785 25.73 -25.59 -7.97
C ALA A 785 26.92 -24.83 -7.36
N LEU A 786 26.86 -24.49 -6.08
CA LEU A 786 27.93 -23.85 -5.33
C LEU A 786 29.04 -24.82 -4.89
N LEU A 787 28.72 -26.10 -4.68
CA LEU A 787 29.72 -27.13 -4.37
C LEU A 787 30.73 -27.25 -5.51
N ASP A 788 32.02 -27.18 -5.17
CA ASP A 788 33.16 -27.22 -6.10
C ASP A 788 33.04 -26.22 -7.28
N GLN A 789 32.25 -25.15 -7.13
CA GLN A 789 31.95 -24.16 -8.17
C GLN A 789 31.39 -24.78 -9.47
N ALA A 790 30.52 -25.80 -9.33
CA ALA A 790 29.94 -26.52 -10.46
C ALA A 790 29.25 -25.60 -11.48
N TRP A 791 28.57 -24.54 -11.01
CA TRP A 791 27.92 -23.54 -11.85
C TRP A 791 28.86 -22.89 -12.89
N GLN A 792 30.17 -22.79 -12.61
CA GLN A 792 31.13 -22.19 -13.54
C GLN A 792 31.27 -23.00 -14.84
N GLN A 793 30.97 -24.30 -14.80
CA GLN A 793 30.99 -25.16 -15.99
C GLN A 793 29.76 -24.92 -16.88
N LEU A 794 28.68 -24.39 -16.30
CA LEU A 794 27.45 -24.00 -16.99
C LEU A 794 27.54 -22.59 -17.58
N TRP A 795 28.55 -21.80 -17.18
CA TRP A 795 28.71 -20.42 -17.64
C TRP A 795 28.95 -20.35 -19.15
N GLN A 796 28.06 -19.65 -19.84
CA GLN A 796 28.16 -19.33 -21.25
C GLN A 796 28.33 -17.82 -21.41
N ASP A 797 29.40 -17.41 -22.10
CA ASP A 797 29.61 -15.99 -22.39
C ASP A 797 28.47 -15.46 -23.29
N PRO A 798 27.98 -14.24 -23.04
CA PRO A 798 26.93 -13.66 -23.87
C PRO A 798 27.40 -13.57 -25.34
N PRO A 799 26.49 -13.75 -26.31
CA PRO A 799 26.82 -13.50 -27.70
C PRO A 799 27.36 -12.06 -27.84
N ALA A 800 28.41 -11.89 -28.66
CA ALA A 800 28.97 -10.56 -28.92
C ALA A 800 27.85 -9.63 -29.37
N ALA A 801 27.71 -8.46 -28.72
CA ALA A 801 26.65 -7.50 -29.00
C ALA A 801 26.59 -7.17 -30.50
N GLU A 802 25.42 -7.35 -31.13
CA GLU A 802 25.14 -6.92 -32.51
C GLU A 802 24.93 -5.42 -32.62
#